data_AF-A0A9E5V7J0-F1
#
_entry.id   AF-A0A9E5V7J0-F1
#
_cell.length_a   1.000
_cell.length_b   1.000
_cell.length_c   1.000
_cell.angle_alpha   90.00
_cell.angle_beta   90.00
_cell.angle_gamma   90.00
#
_symmetry.space_group_name_H-M   'P 1'
#
loop_
_entity.id
_entity.type
_entity.pdbx_description
1 polymer ?
#
loop_
_entity_poly.entity_id
_entity_poly.type
_entity_poly.pdbx_seq_one_letter_code
_entity_poly.pdbx_strand_id
1 'polypeptide(L)'
;MVFKLQLLHASDQEGGIAALEDAPRFSAVLNALRDDFANTVVLSSGDAYIPGPFLSASRDAFGGVGRGDILIQNELGFQAIAFGNHEFDLGTAVVADLIAGVPAGFSGTAFPYLSSNLDFSTDPNLAGLVTADGQEASTIPNKIAQSTVITVNGERIGVVGATTPTITTISSPGGVTVLPANPNDLNALAAEIQTSVDALTATGINKVILLSHLQQIALEQQLAPLLTGVDIIMAGGSNTLLADTGDRLRAGDTREGNYPILLDDAEGNPIAIVNTDGNYKYVGRLVVDFDETTGLIIENSIDPNVSGAYATDAQGVMAVGGTPDPDIVEITNALREVIAEQEGNIFGSTEVFLNGTRGDVRTQETNLGNLTADANLFVGKQADRTVTVSIKNGGGIRNNIGVIEVPPGATNPNDFLRLPPPANPVADKEEGDVSQLDIQNALSFNNELTLVTVTATQLLQVVEHGVAATAAGATPGQFPQIGGLAFSFDASQPAGNRVRSLAVKDESGRVLDVIARDGRVVGNSNRPIRVVTLNFLANGGDGYPFDDFVAANPTFANRVDLTGEEDANDNGMLDSEEDLNRNGRLDGPVDLPDGAATFVAAGTEQDALAEYLDSLGAPFQAVDVAPERDSRIQNLSARQDTVVSLRIVGNNSNDRIIGTLGDDLINGLGGNDRLVGLAGNDRLNGGVGNDRLLGGEGDDTLVGDSGNDQMFGDRGNDILLGGAGNDNLHGGEGNDFLSGGTGVDLLLGGAGRDTFVLGNSTANRALVRDFVDGEDRLGISSRTAFTDLSIVQRGSNTVISLGNNQLAVLFGVRANLIRQNDFVTV
;
A
#
# COMPACT_ATOMS: atom_id res chain seq x y z
N MET A 1 39.38 -26.23 -34.59
CA MET A 1 39.31 -26.74 -33.20
C MET A 1 38.12 -26.03 -32.56
N VAL A 2 37.51 -26.61 -31.54
CA VAL A 2 36.29 -26.06 -30.93
C VAL A 2 36.51 -25.82 -29.45
N PHE A 3 35.98 -24.71 -28.94
CA PHE A 3 35.90 -24.46 -27.52
C PHE A 3 34.50 -24.81 -27.04
N LYS A 4 34.36 -25.91 -26.31
CA LYS A 4 33.08 -26.34 -25.72
C LYS A 4 32.86 -25.60 -24.41
N LEU A 5 31.81 -24.79 -24.31
CA LEU A 5 31.39 -24.09 -23.10
C LEU A 5 30.23 -24.83 -22.45
N GLN A 6 30.25 -24.93 -21.12
CA GLN A 6 29.07 -25.15 -20.30
C GLN A 6 28.74 -23.86 -19.55
N LEU A 7 27.54 -23.33 -19.77
CA LEU A 7 26.95 -22.27 -18.98
C LEU A 7 25.89 -22.89 -18.07
N LEU A 8 26.11 -22.84 -16.76
CA LEU A 8 25.09 -23.09 -15.74
C LEU A 8 24.55 -21.75 -15.27
N HIS A 9 23.23 -21.64 -15.15
CA HIS A 9 22.64 -20.33 -14.96
C HIS A 9 21.34 -20.37 -14.16
N ALA A 10 21.01 -19.22 -13.56
CA ALA A 10 19.79 -19.00 -12.79
C ALA A 10 19.21 -17.61 -13.06
N SER A 11 17.90 -17.54 -13.22
CA SER A 11 17.16 -16.29 -13.29
C SER A 11 16.27 -16.15 -12.06
N ASP A 12 16.02 -14.92 -11.63
CA ASP A 12 14.92 -14.58 -10.73
C ASP A 12 14.91 -15.40 -9.43
N GLN A 13 16.03 -15.43 -8.70
CA GLN A 13 16.14 -16.29 -7.51
C GLN A 13 15.13 -15.94 -6.42
N GLU A 14 14.79 -14.65 -6.25
CA GLU A 14 13.64 -14.16 -5.47
C GLU A 14 13.43 -14.93 -4.14
N GLY A 15 14.41 -14.91 -3.23
CA GLY A 15 14.37 -15.70 -1.99
C GLY A 15 13.10 -15.49 -1.15
N GLY A 16 12.06 -16.29 -1.39
CA GLY A 16 10.82 -16.35 -0.61
C GLY A 16 10.79 -17.54 0.35
N ILE A 17 9.64 -17.82 0.98
CA ILE A 17 9.49 -18.96 1.91
C ILE A 17 9.86 -20.30 1.25
N ALA A 18 9.53 -20.49 -0.03
CA ALA A 18 9.87 -21.70 -0.78
C ALA A 18 11.39 -21.93 -0.91
N ALA A 19 12.20 -20.86 -0.87
CA ALA A 19 13.66 -20.94 -0.96
C ALA A 19 14.29 -21.70 0.22
N LEU A 20 13.60 -21.79 1.37
CA LEU A 20 14.01 -22.62 2.52
C LEU A 20 14.11 -24.11 2.17
N GLU A 21 13.43 -24.57 1.13
CA GLU A 21 13.58 -25.93 0.59
C GLU A 21 14.30 -25.95 -0.76
N ASP A 22 14.01 -24.97 -1.62
CA ASP A 22 14.45 -25.02 -3.01
C ASP A 22 15.91 -24.57 -3.20
N ALA A 23 16.45 -23.64 -2.40
CA ALA A 23 17.86 -23.26 -2.50
C ALA A 23 18.82 -24.43 -2.17
N PRO A 24 18.61 -25.23 -1.09
CA PRO A 24 19.39 -26.45 -0.85
C PRO A 24 19.30 -27.45 -2.01
N ARG A 25 18.11 -27.65 -2.59
CA ARG A 25 17.96 -28.60 -3.70
C ARG A 25 18.57 -28.07 -5.01
N PHE A 26 18.47 -26.77 -5.25
CA PHE A 26 19.12 -26.09 -6.36
C PHE A 26 20.63 -26.26 -6.29
N SER A 27 21.24 -26.07 -5.11
CA SER A 27 22.67 -26.32 -4.91
C SER A 27 23.05 -27.77 -5.23
N ALA A 28 22.20 -28.74 -4.87
CA ALA A 28 22.43 -30.16 -5.16
C ALA A 28 22.49 -30.43 -6.67
N VAL A 29 21.56 -29.84 -7.43
CA VAL A 29 21.51 -29.99 -8.89
C VAL A 29 22.67 -29.25 -9.55
N LEU A 30 22.91 -27.99 -9.17
CA LEU A 30 23.98 -27.17 -9.71
C LEU A 30 25.35 -27.83 -9.52
N ASN A 31 25.64 -28.29 -8.29
CA ASN A 31 26.92 -28.91 -7.96
C ASN A 31 27.12 -30.25 -8.68
N ALA A 32 26.05 -31.04 -8.88
CA ALA A 32 26.13 -32.29 -9.64
C ALA A 32 26.50 -32.07 -11.12
N LEU A 33 26.02 -30.97 -11.72
CA LEU A 33 26.27 -30.64 -13.13
C LEU A 33 27.59 -29.90 -13.35
N ARG A 34 28.12 -29.24 -12.33
CA ARG A 34 29.30 -28.34 -12.41
C ARG A 34 30.54 -29.02 -12.98
N ASP A 35 30.75 -30.28 -12.61
CA ASP A 35 31.96 -31.04 -12.96
C ASP A 35 31.84 -31.84 -14.26
N ASP A 36 30.70 -31.80 -14.95
CA ASP A 36 30.48 -32.55 -16.19
C ASP A 36 31.37 -32.07 -17.35
N PHE A 37 31.72 -30.78 -17.35
CA PHE A 37 32.52 -30.15 -18.41
C PHE A 37 33.62 -29.26 -17.82
N ALA A 38 34.79 -29.26 -18.46
CA ALA A 38 35.97 -28.55 -17.96
C ALA A 38 35.85 -27.02 -18.04
N ASN A 39 35.11 -26.50 -19.04
CA ASN A 39 34.91 -25.08 -19.25
C ASN A 39 33.52 -24.68 -18.76
N THR A 40 33.32 -24.70 -17.45
CA THR A 40 32.03 -24.34 -16.82
C THR A 40 32.07 -22.91 -16.31
N VAL A 41 31.02 -22.15 -16.65
CA VAL A 41 30.75 -20.81 -16.15
C VAL A 41 29.39 -20.82 -15.43
N VAL A 42 29.30 -20.13 -14.28
CA VAL A 42 28.09 -20.06 -13.43
C VAL A 42 27.67 -18.61 -13.25
N LEU A 43 26.50 -18.23 -13.77
CA LEU A 43 26.03 -16.82 -13.82
C LEU A 43 24.56 -16.70 -13.39
N SER A 44 24.16 -15.51 -12.95
CA SER A 44 22.76 -15.18 -12.67
C SER A 44 22.34 -13.87 -13.32
N SER A 45 21.09 -13.80 -13.78
CA SER A 45 20.52 -12.62 -14.42
C SER A 45 19.84 -11.65 -13.46
N GLY A 46 20.03 -11.78 -12.14
CA GLY A 46 19.56 -10.81 -11.15
C GLY A 46 18.38 -11.27 -10.32
N ASP A 47 17.82 -10.36 -9.52
CA ASP A 47 16.83 -10.64 -8.48
C ASP A 47 17.30 -11.76 -7.54
N ALA A 48 18.51 -11.57 -7.02
CA ALA A 48 19.15 -12.48 -6.07
C ALA A 48 18.38 -12.61 -4.74
N TYR A 49 17.54 -11.63 -4.44
CA TYR A 49 16.69 -11.53 -3.26
C TYR A 49 15.45 -10.69 -3.54
N ILE A 50 14.42 -10.84 -2.71
CA ILE A 50 13.16 -10.09 -2.78
C ILE A 50 12.69 -9.71 -1.37
N PRO A 51 12.09 -8.53 -1.13
CA PRO A 51 11.47 -8.23 0.15
C PRO A 51 10.44 -9.27 0.56
N GLY A 52 10.58 -9.77 1.79
CA GLY A 52 9.68 -10.77 2.35
C GLY A 52 10.25 -11.39 3.62
N PRO A 53 9.57 -12.40 4.18
CA PRO A 53 9.98 -13.00 5.44
C PRO A 53 11.41 -13.55 5.42
N PHE A 54 11.82 -14.15 4.31
CA PHE A 54 13.17 -14.72 4.14
C PHE A 54 14.27 -13.65 4.22
N LEU A 55 14.10 -12.56 3.46
CA LEU A 55 15.01 -11.42 3.48
C LEU A 55 15.06 -10.76 4.87
N SER A 56 13.91 -10.56 5.51
CA SER A 56 13.81 -9.91 6.82
C SER A 56 14.42 -10.75 7.94
N ALA A 57 14.18 -12.07 7.94
CA ALA A 57 14.74 -13.00 8.93
C ALA A 57 16.27 -13.03 8.93
N SER A 58 16.92 -12.69 7.81
CA SER A 58 18.37 -12.54 7.76
C SER A 58 18.92 -11.51 8.76
N ARG A 59 18.11 -10.54 9.19
CA ARG A 59 18.53 -9.55 10.19
C ARG A 59 18.92 -10.21 11.50
N ASP A 60 18.09 -11.12 11.99
CA ASP A 60 18.31 -11.76 13.29
C ASP A 60 19.20 -13.00 13.15
N ALA A 61 19.12 -13.70 12.02
CA ALA A 61 20.00 -14.84 11.74
C ALA A 61 21.46 -14.42 11.45
N PHE A 62 21.66 -13.31 10.73
CA PHE A 62 22.98 -12.93 10.17
C PHE A 62 23.38 -11.46 10.38
N GLY A 63 22.65 -10.73 11.22
CA GLY A 63 23.00 -9.37 11.63
C GLY A 63 22.77 -8.30 10.55
N GLY A 64 21.96 -8.59 9.52
CA GLY A 64 21.58 -7.64 8.47
C GLY A 64 20.55 -8.21 7.49
N VAL A 65 19.64 -7.36 7.02
CA VAL A 65 18.59 -7.73 6.05
C VAL A 65 19.22 -8.26 4.77
N GLY A 66 18.73 -9.38 4.24
CA GLY A 66 19.18 -10.00 2.98
C GLY A 66 20.56 -10.67 2.99
N ARG A 67 21.26 -10.72 4.13
CA ARG A 67 22.58 -11.35 4.20
C ARG A 67 22.53 -12.86 3.98
N GLY A 68 21.47 -13.52 4.42
CA GLY A 68 21.25 -14.95 4.15
C GLY A 68 21.16 -15.24 2.66
N ASP A 69 20.44 -14.41 1.91
CA ASP A 69 20.35 -14.51 0.45
C ASP A 69 21.73 -14.41 -0.21
N ILE A 70 22.52 -13.38 0.13
CA ILE A 70 23.87 -13.22 -0.45
C ILE A 70 24.82 -14.36 -0.05
N LEU A 71 24.74 -14.86 1.18
CA LEU A 71 25.51 -16.03 1.58
C LEU A 71 25.16 -17.26 0.74
N ILE A 72 23.87 -17.48 0.44
CA ILE A 72 23.45 -18.54 -0.48
C ILE A 72 24.01 -18.30 -1.89
N GLN A 73 23.93 -17.09 -2.43
CA GLN A 73 24.51 -16.78 -3.75
C GLN A 73 26.03 -17.02 -3.80
N ASN A 74 26.74 -16.70 -2.71
CA ASN A 74 28.16 -16.93 -2.58
C ASN A 74 28.48 -18.44 -2.59
N GLU A 75 27.75 -19.25 -1.82
CA GLU A 75 27.94 -20.72 -1.78
C GLU A 75 27.54 -21.39 -3.10
N LEU A 76 26.53 -20.85 -3.80
CA LEU A 76 26.20 -21.27 -5.15
C LEU A 76 27.30 -20.94 -6.16
N GLY A 77 28.31 -20.15 -5.81
CA GLY A 77 29.49 -19.92 -6.63
C GLY A 77 29.21 -19.14 -7.92
N PHE A 78 28.23 -18.24 -7.90
CA PHE A 78 28.01 -17.32 -9.02
C PHE A 78 29.25 -16.45 -9.23
N GLN A 79 29.65 -16.31 -10.50
CA GLN A 79 30.87 -15.58 -10.86
C GLN A 79 30.59 -14.12 -11.21
N ALA A 80 29.36 -13.79 -11.59
CA ALA A 80 28.83 -12.45 -11.76
C ALA A 80 27.30 -12.53 -11.75
N ILE A 81 26.64 -11.46 -11.29
CA ILE A 81 25.18 -11.33 -11.26
C ILE A 81 24.79 -9.99 -11.88
N ALA A 82 23.78 -9.96 -12.75
CA ALA A 82 23.21 -8.68 -13.21
C ALA A 82 22.34 -8.05 -12.13
N PHE A 83 22.20 -6.72 -12.13
CA PHE A 83 21.14 -6.10 -11.34
C PHE A 83 19.77 -6.40 -11.95
N GLY A 84 18.85 -6.94 -11.16
CA GLY A 84 17.42 -6.96 -11.42
C GLY A 84 16.71 -5.78 -10.74
N ASN A 85 15.38 -5.79 -10.74
CA ASN A 85 14.62 -4.71 -10.11
C ASN A 85 14.55 -4.89 -8.59
N HIS A 86 14.40 -6.12 -8.09
CA HIS A 86 14.14 -6.38 -6.67
C HIS A 86 15.35 -6.07 -5.77
N GLU A 87 16.56 -5.99 -6.34
CA GLU A 87 17.71 -5.44 -5.62
C GLU A 87 17.42 -4.04 -5.03
N PHE A 88 16.63 -3.22 -5.72
CA PHE A 88 16.43 -1.82 -5.34
C PHE A 88 15.17 -1.56 -4.52
N ASP A 89 14.40 -2.58 -4.15
CA ASP A 89 13.10 -2.37 -3.50
C ASP A 89 13.22 -1.69 -2.14
N LEU A 90 14.26 -2.05 -1.37
CA LEU A 90 14.58 -1.42 -0.10
C LEU A 90 15.54 -0.22 -0.24
N GLY A 91 15.88 0.15 -1.48
CA GLY A 91 16.73 1.28 -1.83
C GLY A 91 18.24 1.01 -1.78
N THR A 92 19.00 1.98 -2.29
CA THR A 92 20.44 1.84 -2.58
C THR A 92 21.33 1.63 -1.36
N ALA A 93 20.87 2.00 -0.16
CA ALA A 93 21.61 1.77 1.08
C ALA A 93 21.67 0.27 1.45
N VAL A 94 20.58 -0.48 1.24
CA VAL A 94 20.55 -1.93 1.49
C VAL A 94 21.40 -2.66 0.46
N VAL A 95 21.30 -2.27 -0.82
CA VAL A 95 22.17 -2.77 -1.89
C VAL A 95 23.65 -2.59 -1.51
N ALA A 96 24.03 -1.41 -1.03
CA ALA A 96 25.40 -1.13 -0.64
C ALA A 96 25.88 -1.99 0.54
N ASP A 97 25.04 -2.23 1.57
CA ASP A 97 25.37 -3.10 2.72
C ASP A 97 25.63 -4.54 2.27
N LEU A 98 24.77 -5.04 1.37
CA LEU A 98 24.85 -6.39 0.82
C LEU A 98 26.08 -6.60 -0.06
N ILE A 99 26.49 -5.60 -0.85
CA ILE A 99 27.67 -5.68 -1.71
C ILE A 99 28.95 -5.53 -0.90
N ALA A 100 29.07 -4.49 -0.06
CA ALA A 100 30.34 -4.09 0.53
C ALA A 100 30.88 -5.05 1.60
N GLY A 101 29.99 -5.80 2.26
CA GLY A 101 30.33 -6.56 3.46
C GLY A 101 30.64 -5.69 4.67
N VAL A 102 30.75 -6.30 5.85
CA VAL A 102 31.12 -5.62 7.11
C VAL A 102 32.33 -6.31 7.77
N PRO A 103 33.28 -5.55 8.37
CA PRO A 103 34.55 -6.09 8.88
C PRO A 103 34.48 -7.20 9.96
N ALA A 104 33.29 -7.56 10.44
CA ALA A 104 33.06 -8.71 11.31
C ALA A 104 31.66 -9.29 11.04
N GLY A 105 31.60 -10.48 10.42
CA GLY A 105 30.37 -11.30 10.33
C GLY A 105 29.81 -11.55 8.93
N PHE A 106 30.06 -10.68 7.95
CA PHE A 106 29.55 -10.84 6.57
C PHE A 106 30.51 -10.28 5.54
N SER A 107 30.95 -11.11 4.58
CA SER A 107 31.98 -10.75 3.59
C SER A 107 31.47 -9.93 2.40
N GLY A 108 30.16 -9.67 2.32
CA GLY A 108 29.53 -9.12 1.11
C GLY A 108 29.48 -10.13 -0.03
N THR A 109 29.28 -9.65 -1.24
CA THR A 109 29.21 -10.49 -2.45
C THR A 109 30.58 -11.05 -2.86
N ALA A 110 30.65 -12.36 -3.11
CA ALA A 110 31.82 -13.04 -3.69
C ALA A 110 31.97 -12.80 -5.21
N PHE A 111 31.06 -12.00 -5.78
CA PHE A 111 30.95 -11.69 -7.20
C PHE A 111 30.76 -10.18 -7.42
N PRO A 112 31.08 -9.66 -8.62
CA PRO A 112 30.65 -8.34 -9.04
C PRO A 112 29.17 -8.34 -9.47
N TYR A 113 28.48 -7.25 -9.16
CA TYR A 113 27.19 -6.93 -9.78
C TYR A 113 27.40 -6.13 -11.07
N LEU A 114 26.60 -6.44 -12.09
CA LEU A 114 26.75 -5.88 -13.44
C LEU A 114 25.53 -5.12 -13.93
N SER A 115 25.74 -3.94 -14.52
CA SER A 115 24.76 -3.26 -15.38
C SER A 115 25.42 -2.17 -16.21
N SER A 116 25.29 -2.23 -17.54
CA SER A 116 25.88 -1.28 -18.47
C SER A 116 25.03 -0.03 -18.67
N ASN A 117 23.74 -0.12 -18.38
CA ASN A 117 22.76 0.93 -18.64
C ASN A 117 22.25 1.60 -17.34
N LEU A 118 22.91 1.34 -16.21
CA LEU A 118 22.76 2.06 -14.95
C LEU A 118 24.06 2.80 -14.61
N ASP A 119 23.97 4.11 -14.37
CA ASP A 119 25.08 4.92 -13.88
C ASP A 119 24.92 5.21 -12.38
N PHE A 120 25.78 4.56 -11.61
CA PHE A 120 25.82 4.61 -10.15
C PHE A 120 26.62 5.78 -9.59
N SER A 121 27.32 6.54 -10.42
CA SER A 121 28.29 7.56 -9.97
C SER A 121 27.66 8.73 -9.22
N THR A 122 26.35 8.93 -9.38
CA THR A 122 25.56 9.98 -8.72
C THR A 122 24.87 9.52 -7.43
N ASP A 123 24.82 8.21 -7.16
CA ASP A 123 24.17 7.71 -5.96
C ASP A 123 25.14 7.73 -4.75
N PRO A 124 24.74 8.35 -3.61
CA PRO A 124 25.63 8.52 -2.46
C PRO A 124 26.04 7.22 -1.78
N ASN A 125 25.26 6.13 -1.93
CA ASN A 125 25.55 4.84 -1.31
C ASN A 125 26.41 3.96 -2.23
N LEU A 126 26.10 3.95 -3.54
CA LEU A 126 26.70 3.00 -4.49
C LEU A 126 27.93 3.53 -5.23
N ALA A 127 28.12 4.85 -5.33
CA ALA A 127 29.24 5.42 -6.10
C ALA A 127 30.63 4.91 -5.63
N GLY A 128 30.79 4.61 -4.32
CA GLY A 128 32.04 4.07 -3.77
C GLY A 128 32.33 2.61 -4.11
N LEU A 129 31.34 1.88 -4.66
CA LEU A 129 31.44 0.47 -5.03
C LEU A 129 31.75 0.26 -6.51
N VAL A 130 31.62 1.30 -7.33
CA VAL A 130 31.94 1.26 -8.76
C VAL A 130 33.43 1.02 -8.98
N THR A 131 33.76 0.11 -9.89
CA THR A 131 35.13 -0.18 -10.32
C THR A 131 35.28 -0.07 -11.84
N ALA A 132 36.49 -0.25 -12.35
CA ALA A 132 36.73 -0.23 -13.80
C ALA A 132 36.15 -1.48 -14.49
N ASP A 133 35.65 -1.30 -15.70
CA ASP A 133 35.06 -2.38 -16.49
C ASP A 133 36.11 -3.36 -17.04
N GLY A 134 35.66 -4.56 -17.43
CA GLY A 134 36.48 -5.55 -18.13
C GLY A 134 37.61 -6.16 -17.29
N GLN A 135 37.56 -6.03 -15.96
CA GLN A 135 38.46 -6.71 -15.03
C GLN A 135 38.10 -8.19 -14.88
N GLU A 136 39.00 -9.01 -14.34
CA GLU A 136 38.70 -10.42 -14.06
C GLU A 136 37.74 -10.51 -12.86
N ALA A 137 36.62 -11.23 -13.01
CA ALA A 137 35.53 -11.25 -12.02
C ALA A 137 36.03 -11.66 -10.62
N SER A 138 36.92 -12.65 -10.57
CA SER A 138 37.53 -13.14 -9.31
C SER A 138 38.39 -12.10 -8.57
N THR A 139 38.73 -10.97 -9.20
CA THR A 139 39.53 -9.90 -8.61
C THR A 139 38.71 -8.71 -8.13
N ILE A 140 37.41 -8.69 -8.43
CA ILE A 140 36.49 -7.59 -8.10
C ILE A 140 35.23 -8.06 -7.34
N PRO A 141 35.32 -8.96 -6.34
CA PRO A 141 34.20 -9.17 -5.43
C PRO A 141 33.84 -7.86 -4.73
N ASN A 142 32.61 -7.74 -4.23
CA ASN A 142 32.11 -6.53 -3.55
C ASN A 142 32.15 -5.26 -4.43
N LYS A 143 32.05 -5.40 -5.75
CA LYS A 143 32.10 -4.27 -6.70
C LYS A 143 30.95 -4.24 -7.70
N ILE A 144 30.73 -3.05 -8.25
CA ILE A 144 29.80 -2.78 -9.33
C ILE A 144 30.61 -2.43 -10.59
N ALA A 145 30.25 -3.02 -11.72
CA ALA A 145 30.83 -2.72 -13.03
C ALA A 145 29.77 -2.80 -14.13
N GLN A 146 30.05 -2.29 -15.32
CA GLN A 146 29.23 -2.52 -16.51
C GLN A 146 29.50 -3.90 -17.11
N SER A 147 30.76 -4.33 -17.05
CA SER A 147 31.22 -5.60 -17.60
C SER A 147 32.42 -6.17 -16.85
N THR A 148 32.62 -7.47 -16.99
CA THR A 148 33.73 -8.23 -16.39
C THR A 148 34.23 -9.29 -17.37
N VAL A 149 35.34 -9.95 -17.03
CA VAL A 149 35.92 -11.07 -17.77
C VAL A 149 35.99 -12.29 -16.85
N ILE A 150 35.70 -13.47 -17.40
CA ILE A 150 35.88 -14.76 -16.75
C ILE A 150 36.86 -15.58 -17.57
N THR A 151 37.95 -16.01 -16.94
CA THR A 151 38.95 -16.88 -17.57
C THR A 151 38.75 -18.34 -17.18
N VAL A 152 38.44 -19.21 -18.13
CA VAL A 152 38.28 -20.67 -17.94
C VAL A 152 39.22 -21.43 -18.85
N ASN A 153 40.13 -22.20 -18.25
CA ASN A 153 41.17 -22.98 -18.94
C ASN A 153 41.98 -22.16 -19.97
N GLY A 154 42.23 -20.89 -19.68
CA GLY A 154 42.99 -19.97 -20.52
C GLY A 154 42.16 -19.22 -21.57
N GLU A 155 40.89 -19.57 -21.75
CA GLU A 155 39.96 -18.84 -22.61
C GLU A 155 39.30 -17.68 -21.83
N ARG A 156 39.24 -16.49 -22.43
CA ARG A 156 38.64 -15.30 -21.81
C ARG A 156 37.24 -15.07 -22.36
N ILE A 157 36.24 -15.07 -21.49
CA ILE A 157 34.84 -14.82 -21.81
C ILE A 157 34.45 -13.45 -21.24
N GLY A 158 33.90 -12.58 -22.08
CA GLY A 158 33.35 -11.29 -21.66
C GLY A 158 31.94 -11.46 -21.10
N VAL A 159 31.62 -10.74 -20.03
CA VAL A 159 30.27 -10.73 -19.44
C VAL A 159 29.82 -9.29 -19.26
N VAL A 160 28.67 -8.94 -19.82
CA VAL A 160 28.06 -7.59 -19.75
C VAL A 160 26.74 -7.70 -19.01
N GLY A 161 26.42 -6.74 -18.14
CA GLY A 161 25.11 -6.69 -17.48
C GLY A 161 24.16 -5.68 -18.14
N ALA A 162 22.85 -5.92 -18.08
CA ALA A 162 21.83 -4.96 -18.47
C ALA A 162 20.59 -5.12 -17.57
N THR A 163 19.98 -3.99 -17.20
CA THR A 163 18.84 -3.93 -16.27
C THR A 163 17.68 -3.17 -16.90
N THR A 164 16.44 -3.53 -16.59
CA THR A 164 15.27 -2.88 -17.17
C THR A 164 15.28 -1.35 -17.00
N PRO A 165 15.13 -0.57 -18.08
CA PRO A 165 14.97 0.88 -17.98
C PRO A 165 13.70 1.33 -17.23
N THR A 166 12.73 0.43 -17.05
CA THR A 166 11.49 0.72 -16.28
C THR A 166 11.70 0.65 -14.77
N ILE A 167 12.91 0.39 -14.27
CA ILE A 167 13.17 0.20 -12.84
C ILE A 167 12.69 1.36 -11.94
N THR A 168 12.65 2.59 -12.47
CA THR A 168 12.12 3.76 -11.72
C THR A 168 10.62 3.71 -11.45
N THR A 169 9.86 2.89 -12.18
CA THR A 169 8.41 2.73 -11.99
C THR A 169 8.05 1.50 -11.19
N ILE A 170 8.96 0.52 -11.07
CA ILE A 170 8.70 -0.77 -10.44
C ILE A 170 9.56 -1.03 -9.20
N SER A 171 10.56 -0.18 -8.91
CA SER A 171 11.43 -0.29 -7.73
C SER A 171 11.95 1.08 -7.28
N SER A 172 12.94 1.12 -6.36
CA SER A 172 13.47 2.34 -5.73
C SER A 172 14.98 2.55 -5.98
N PRO A 173 15.42 2.80 -7.23
CA PRO A 173 16.84 2.93 -7.59
C PRO A 173 17.55 4.18 -7.05
N GLY A 174 16.87 5.04 -6.28
CA GLY A 174 17.49 6.16 -5.58
C GLY A 174 18.13 7.18 -6.52
N GLY A 175 19.42 7.47 -6.31
CA GLY A 175 20.19 8.44 -7.11
C GLY A 175 20.84 7.83 -8.35
N VAL A 176 20.60 6.55 -8.66
CA VAL A 176 21.16 5.88 -9.85
C VAL A 176 20.50 6.45 -11.11
N THR A 177 21.32 6.83 -12.08
CA THR A 177 20.84 7.33 -13.37
C THR A 177 20.53 6.14 -14.28
N VAL A 178 19.29 6.09 -14.80
CA VAL A 178 18.82 5.00 -15.67
C VAL A 178 18.92 5.41 -17.14
N LEU A 179 19.57 4.57 -17.94
CA LEU A 179 19.76 4.76 -19.37
C LEU A 179 19.09 3.61 -20.16
N PRO A 180 18.50 3.89 -21.34
CA PRO A 180 18.21 5.23 -21.87
C PRO A 180 17.11 5.93 -21.07
N ALA A 181 17.05 7.26 -21.14
CA ALA A 181 16.04 8.04 -20.42
C ALA A 181 14.59 7.75 -20.85
N ASN A 182 14.38 7.30 -22.10
CA ASN A 182 13.10 6.76 -22.54
C ASN A 182 13.11 5.24 -22.39
N PRO A 183 12.36 4.67 -21.43
CA PRO A 183 12.45 3.24 -21.13
C PRO A 183 11.93 2.33 -22.26
N ASN A 184 11.22 2.88 -23.24
CA ASN A 184 10.69 2.15 -24.39
C ASN A 184 11.61 2.19 -25.63
N ASP A 185 12.76 2.86 -25.57
CA ASP A 185 13.67 2.98 -26.71
C ASP A 185 14.71 1.86 -26.73
N LEU A 186 14.33 0.72 -27.30
CA LEU A 186 15.20 -0.47 -27.35
C LEU A 186 16.46 -0.25 -28.20
N ASN A 187 16.44 0.63 -29.20
CA ASN A 187 17.65 0.94 -29.98
C ASN A 187 18.66 1.73 -29.14
N ALA A 188 18.16 2.67 -28.32
CA ALA A 188 19.02 3.39 -27.40
C ALA A 188 19.59 2.45 -26.32
N LEU A 189 18.77 1.52 -25.78
CA LEU A 189 19.27 0.50 -24.87
C LEU A 189 20.35 -0.38 -25.50
N ALA A 190 20.14 -0.83 -26.74
CA ALA A 190 21.14 -1.59 -27.49
C ALA A 190 22.45 -0.81 -27.64
N ALA A 191 22.40 0.50 -27.88
CA ALA A 191 23.59 1.34 -27.99
C ALA A 191 24.37 1.47 -26.66
N GLU A 192 23.67 1.56 -25.52
CA GLU A 192 24.32 1.56 -24.20
C GLU A 192 25.05 0.23 -23.95
N ILE A 193 24.39 -0.90 -24.22
CA ILE A 193 24.97 -2.24 -24.08
C ILE A 193 26.16 -2.44 -25.04
N GLN A 194 26.00 -2.04 -26.30
CA GLN A 194 27.01 -2.21 -27.35
C GLN A 194 28.33 -1.50 -26.99
N THR A 195 28.27 -0.39 -26.26
CA THR A 195 29.49 0.31 -25.81
C THR A 195 30.37 -0.58 -24.93
N SER A 196 29.78 -1.35 -24.01
CA SER A 196 30.53 -2.29 -23.17
C SER A 196 31.00 -3.52 -23.95
N VAL A 197 30.18 -4.02 -24.90
CA VAL A 197 30.56 -5.15 -25.78
C VAL A 197 31.75 -4.78 -26.66
N ASP A 198 31.72 -3.61 -27.31
CA ASP A 198 32.81 -3.09 -28.14
C ASP A 198 34.10 -2.92 -27.35
N ALA A 199 33.99 -2.42 -26.11
CA ALA A 199 35.14 -2.26 -25.22
C ALA A 199 35.82 -3.60 -24.89
N LEU A 200 35.05 -4.65 -24.61
CA LEU A 200 35.57 -5.99 -24.35
C LEU A 200 36.20 -6.62 -25.59
N THR A 201 35.50 -6.58 -26.72
CA THR A 201 35.95 -7.22 -27.98
C THR A 201 37.19 -6.53 -28.56
N ALA A 202 37.35 -5.22 -28.35
CA ALA A 202 38.58 -4.50 -28.68
C ALA A 202 39.83 -5.03 -27.94
N THR A 203 39.67 -5.79 -26.85
CA THR A 203 40.79 -6.45 -26.12
C THR A 203 41.13 -7.85 -26.65
N GLY A 204 40.48 -8.28 -27.73
CA GLY A 204 40.66 -9.61 -28.34
C GLY A 204 39.78 -10.70 -27.74
N ILE A 205 38.80 -10.35 -26.90
CA ILE A 205 37.74 -11.26 -26.47
C ILE A 205 36.80 -11.50 -27.65
N ASN A 206 36.44 -12.75 -27.90
CA ASN A 206 35.55 -13.15 -28.99
C ASN A 206 34.41 -14.07 -28.55
N LYS A 207 34.13 -14.10 -27.24
CA LYS A 207 33.02 -14.82 -26.61
C LYS A 207 32.39 -13.90 -25.59
N VAL A 208 31.14 -13.49 -25.79
CA VAL A 208 30.47 -12.51 -24.94
C VAL A 208 29.10 -13.02 -24.52
N ILE A 209 28.86 -12.97 -23.20
CA ILE A 209 27.57 -13.28 -22.57
C ILE A 209 26.96 -11.98 -22.05
N LEU A 210 25.71 -11.69 -22.43
CA LEU A 210 24.92 -10.61 -21.87
C LEU A 210 24.01 -11.17 -20.77
N LEU A 211 24.19 -10.72 -19.54
CA LEU A 211 23.26 -10.94 -18.43
C LEU A 211 22.21 -9.82 -18.46
N SER A 212 20.99 -10.16 -18.86
CA SER A 212 19.91 -9.23 -19.15
C SER A 212 18.74 -9.44 -18.21
N HIS A 213 18.24 -8.36 -17.62
CA HIS A 213 17.08 -8.39 -16.72
C HIS A 213 16.03 -7.38 -17.17
N LEU A 214 15.31 -7.65 -18.27
CA LEU A 214 14.39 -6.69 -18.90
C LEU A 214 12.90 -6.95 -18.60
N GLN A 215 12.58 -7.82 -17.65
CA GLN A 215 11.20 -8.15 -17.22
C GLN A 215 10.38 -8.95 -18.23
N GLN A 216 10.67 -8.85 -19.53
CA GLN A 216 9.92 -9.55 -20.57
C GLN A 216 10.86 -10.14 -21.61
N ILE A 217 10.91 -11.47 -21.71
CA ILE A 217 11.78 -12.18 -22.67
C ILE A 217 11.62 -11.73 -24.14
N ALA A 218 10.46 -11.15 -24.49
CA ALA A 218 10.22 -10.58 -25.80
C ALA A 218 11.11 -9.37 -26.10
N LEU A 219 11.54 -8.62 -25.09
CA LEU A 219 12.48 -7.52 -25.22
C LEU A 219 13.89 -8.04 -25.50
N GLU A 220 14.35 -9.10 -24.83
CA GLU A 220 15.62 -9.76 -25.16
C GLU A 220 15.62 -10.32 -26.59
N GLN A 221 14.51 -10.91 -27.05
CA GLN A 221 14.36 -11.38 -28.43
C GLN A 221 14.40 -10.22 -29.45
N GLN A 222 13.87 -9.05 -29.10
CA GLN A 222 13.94 -7.86 -29.94
C GLN A 222 15.31 -7.16 -29.85
N LEU A 223 16.02 -7.34 -28.75
CA LEU A 223 17.35 -6.77 -28.50
C LEU A 223 18.44 -7.51 -29.27
N ALA A 224 18.37 -8.85 -29.33
CA ALA A 224 19.33 -9.68 -30.04
C ALA A 224 19.70 -9.18 -31.46
N PRO A 225 18.75 -8.90 -32.37
CA PRO A 225 19.05 -8.43 -33.73
C PRO A 225 19.55 -6.98 -33.81
N LEU A 226 19.66 -6.27 -32.68
CA LEU A 226 20.18 -4.89 -32.60
C LEU A 226 21.65 -4.84 -32.13
N LEU A 227 22.16 -5.95 -31.60
CA LEU A 227 23.52 -6.05 -31.06
C LEU A 227 24.46 -6.71 -32.07
N THR A 228 25.76 -6.53 -31.89
CA THR A 228 26.81 -7.26 -32.59
C THR A 228 27.84 -7.80 -31.61
N GLY A 229 28.36 -9.00 -31.87
CA GLY A 229 29.43 -9.60 -31.05
C GLY A 229 29.01 -10.12 -29.68
N VAL A 230 27.70 -10.24 -29.42
CA VAL A 230 27.12 -10.98 -28.29
C VAL A 230 26.76 -12.37 -28.77
N ASP A 231 27.15 -13.42 -28.05
CA ASP A 231 26.90 -14.81 -28.45
C ASP A 231 25.75 -15.45 -27.66
N ILE A 232 25.60 -15.06 -26.40
CA ILE A 232 24.58 -15.60 -25.49
C ILE A 232 23.91 -14.45 -24.75
N ILE A 233 22.58 -14.42 -24.74
CA ILE A 233 21.79 -13.55 -23.86
C ILE A 233 21.14 -14.44 -22.80
N MET A 234 21.46 -14.17 -21.54
CA MET A 234 20.79 -14.77 -20.39
C MET A 234 19.72 -13.80 -19.93
N ALA A 235 18.46 -14.09 -20.23
CA ALA A 235 17.33 -13.25 -19.84
C ALA A 235 16.98 -13.40 -18.36
N GLY A 236 16.13 -12.50 -17.85
CA GLY A 236 15.69 -12.44 -16.46
C GLY A 236 14.54 -11.45 -16.28
N GLY A 237 13.84 -11.54 -15.16
CA GLY A 237 12.71 -10.71 -14.74
C GLY A 237 11.35 -11.16 -15.29
N SER A 238 11.34 -12.16 -16.17
CA SER A 238 10.12 -12.61 -16.85
C SER A 238 9.59 -13.94 -16.33
N ASN A 239 10.39 -14.66 -15.53
CA ASN A 239 10.16 -16.02 -15.06
C ASN A 239 9.81 -17.01 -16.19
N THR A 240 10.13 -16.68 -17.45
CA THR A 240 9.75 -17.49 -18.61
C THR A 240 10.52 -18.81 -18.59
N LEU A 241 9.79 -19.92 -18.49
CA LEU A 241 10.38 -21.26 -18.52
C LEU A 241 10.64 -21.74 -19.95
N LEU A 242 11.87 -21.52 -20.42
CA LEU A 242 12.38 -22.19 -21.62
C LEU A 242 12.82 -23.61 -21.26
N ALA A 243 12.25 -24.60 -21.95
CA ALA A 243 12.56 -26.01 -21.74
C ALA A 243 12.38 -26.80 -23.03
N ASP A 244 13.08 -27.91 -23.19
CA ASP A 244 12.87 -28.82 -24.31
C ASP A 244 11.76 -29.85 -24.04
N THR A 245 11.31 -30.53 -25.09
CA THR A 245 10.24 -31.54 -24.95
C THR A 245 10.68 -32.76 -24.12
N GLY A 246 12.00 -32.98 -24.01
CA GLY A 246 12.60 -34.03 -23.18
C GLY A 246 12.82 -33.61 -21.72
N ASP A 247 12.75 -32.32 -21.41
CA ASP A 247 13.01 -31.81 -20.07
C ASP A 247 11.87 -32.19 -19.12
N ARG A 248 12.26 -32.59 -17.91
CA ARG A 248 11.30 -32.85 -16.84
C ARG A 248 10.99 -31.55 -16.12
N LEU A 249 9.72 -31.15 -16.16
CA LEU A 249 9.21 -30.01 -15.42
C LEU A 249 8.77 -30.40 -13.99
N ARG A 250 8.76 -29.42 -13.08
CA ARG A 250 8.10 -29.57 -11.77
C ARG A 250 6.59 -29.67 -11.97
N ALA A 251 5.90 -30.26 -10.99
CA ALA A 251 4.46 -30.41 -11.05
C ALA A 251 3.76 -29.04 -11.09
N GLY A 252 2.89 -28.83 -12.08
CA GLY A 252 2.14 -27.58 -12.27
C GLY A 252 2.77 -26.63 -13.28
N ASP A 253 4.07 -26.76 -13.55
CA ASP A 253 4.78 -25.87 -14.47
C ASP A 253 4.50 -26.23 -15.93
N THR A 254 4.51 -25.21 -16.78
CA THR A 254 4.34 -25.36 -18.22
C THR A 254 5.48 -24.70 -18.97
N ARG A 255 5.98 -25.37 -20.01
CA ARG A 255 6.95 -24.80 -20.94
C ARG A 255 6.34 -23.64 -21.72
N GLU A 256 7.08 -22.54 -21.81
CA GLU A 256 6.69 -21.32 -22.51
C GLU A 256 7.49 -21.08 -23.81
N GLY A 257 8.65 -21.73 -23.96
CA GLY A 257 9.44 -21.71 -25.19
C GLY A 257 10.46 -22.85 -25.23
N ASN A 258 11.13 -23.02 -26.37
CA ASN A 258 12.21 -24.00 -26.52
C ASN A 258 13.50 -23.47 -25.90
N TYR A 259 14.37 -24.37 -25.46
CA TYR A 259 15.65 -24.01 -24.87
C TYR A 259 16.83 -24.43 -25.79
N PRO A 260 17.77 -23.55 -26.13
CA PRO A 260 17.64 -22.09 -26.13
C PRO A 260 16.74 -21.59 -27.27
N ILE A 261 16.40 -20.31 -27.25
CA ILE A 261 15.91 -19.61 -28.45
C ILE A 261 17.14 -19.21 -29.28
N LEU A 262 17.15 -19.55 -30.58
CA LEU A 262 18.21 -19.16 -31.51
C LEU A 262 17.72 -18.04 -32.42
N LEU A 263 18.49 -16.95 -32.47
CA LEU A 263 18.25 -15.78 -33.32
C LEU A 263 19.55 -15.35 -34.00
N ASP A 264 19.45 -14.36 -34.88
CA ASP A 264 20.60 -13.72 -35.52
C ASP A 264 20.83 -12.31 -34.92
N ASP A 265 22.10 -11.95 -34.76
CA ASP A 265 22.55 -10.60 -34.42
C ASP A 265 22.40 -9.63 -35.61
N ALA A 266 22.80 -8.36 -35.44
CA ALA A 266 22.67 -7.35 -36.51
C ALA A 266 23.56 -7.63 -37.75
N GLU A 267 24.54 -8.51 -37.64
CA GLU A 267 25.42 -8.96 -38.73
C GLU A 267 25.03 -10.32 -39.33
N GLY A 268 24.01 -10.98 -38.77
CA GLY A 268 23.57 -12.32 -39.19
C GLY A 268 24.34 -13.46 -38.51
N ASN A 269 25.02 -13.21 -37.40
CA ASN A 269 25.69 -14.22 -36.59
C ASN A 269 24.73 -14.82 -35.55
N PRO A 270 24.88 -16.10 -35.17
CA PRO A 270 23.95 -16.75 -34.25
C PRO A 270 24.09 -16.25 -32.80
N ILE A 271 22.95 -15.99 -32.16
CA ILE A 271 22.80 -15.69 -30.73
C ILE A 271 21.89 -16.72 -30.08
N ALA A 272 22.31 -17.26 -28.93
CA ALA A 272 21.46 -18.09 -28.08
C ALA A 272 20.85 -17.28 -26.93
N ILE A 273 19.52 -17.30 -26.77
CA ILE A 273 18.82 -16.74 -25.62
C ILE A 273 18.41 -17.88 -24.68
N VAL A 274 18.80 -17.77 -23.42
CA VAL A 274 18.48 -18.71 -22.35
C VAL A 274 17.72 -18.03 -21.23
N ASN A 275 16.81 -18.76 -20.59
CA ASN A 275 16.13 -18.35 -19.37
C ASN A 275 15.58 -19.59 -18.66
N THR A 276 15.31 -19.47 -17.37
CA THR A 276 14.51 -20.43 -16.61
C THR A 276 13.45 -19.71 -15.79
N ASP A 277 12.51 -20.47 -15.23
CA ASP A 277 11.63 -19.96 -14.17
C ASP A 277 12.46 -19.63 -12.91
N GLY A 278 11.94 -18.72 -12.09
CA GLY A 278 12.59 -18.16 -10.91
C GLY A 278 12.52 -19.05 -9.66
N ASN A 279 12.69 -18.43 -8.49
CA ASN A 279 12.52 -19.01 -7.16
C ASN A 279 13.31 -20.32 -6.94
N TYR A 280 14.54 -20.39 -7.48
CA TYR A 280 15.40 -21.58 -7.43
C TYR A 280 14.77 -22.84 -8.04
N LYS A 281 13.74 -22.73 -8.88
CA LYS A 281 12.98 -23.90 -9.37
C LYS A 281 13.75 -24.74 -10.41
N TYR A 282 14.66 -24.14 -11.15
CA TYR A 282 15.41 -24.80 -12.22
C TYR A 282 16.85 -24.29 -12.29
N VAL A 283 17.79 -25.21 -12.47
CA VAL A 283 19.14 -24.86 -12.97
C VAL A 283 19.09 -24.88 -14.49
N GLY A 284 19.38 -23.76 -15.14
CA GLY A 284 19.53 -23.70 -16.58
C GLY A 284 20.90 -24.22 -17.01
N ARG A 285 20.95 -25.01 -18.08
CA ARG A 285 22.22 -25.55 -18.63
C ARG A 285 22.28 -25.37 -20.13
N LEU A 286 23.26 -24.62 -20.62
CA LEU A 286 23.61 -24.56 -22.04
C LEU A 286 25.01 -25.14 -22.26
N VAL A 287 25.09 -26.20 -23.06
CA VAL A 287 26.36 -26.75 -23.56
C VAL A 287 26.45 -26.49 -25.05
N VAL A 288 27.44 -25.70 -25.47
CA VAL A 288 27.60 -25.23 -26.86
C VAL A 288 29.07 -25.19 -27.27
N ASP A 289 29.36 -25.55 -28.52
CA ASP A 289 30.68 -25.41 -29.11
C ASP A 289 30.82 -24.05 -29.80
N PHE A 290 31.95 -23.39 -29.58
CA PHE A 290 32.40 -22.21 -30.31
C PHE A 290 33.44 -22.61 -31.35
N ASP A 291 33.33 -22.08 -32.57
CA ASP A 291 34.39 -22.19 -33.57
C ASP A 291 35.57 -21.31 -33.17
N GLU A 292 36.75 -21.90 -32.95
CA GLU A 292 37.93 -21.13 -32.51
C GLU A 292 38.44 -20.11 -33.53
N THR A 293 38.07 -20.24 -34.80
CA THR A 293 38.49 -19.34 -35.88
C THR A 293 37.62 -18.09 -35.92
N THR A 294 36.31 -18.27 -35.81
CA THR A 294 35.35 -17.16 -35.92
C THR A 294 34.94 -16.59 -34.57
N GLY A 295 35.04 -17.37 -33.49
CA GLY A 295 34.51 -17.01 -32.17
C GLY A 295 33.01 -17.23 -32.03
N LEU A 296 32.31 -17.74 -33.05
CA LEU A 296 30.85 -17.88 -33.07
C LEU A 296 30.40 -19.24 -32.51
N ILE A 297 29.20 -19.27 -31.94
CA ILE A 297 28.54 -20.52 -31.55
C ILE A 297 28.20 -21.40 -32.77
N ILE A 298 28.28 -22.71 -32.59
CA ILE A 298 27.87 -23.72 -33.56
C ILE A 298 26.50 -24.25 -33.13
N GLU A 299 25.41 -23.72 -33.70
CA GLU A 299 24.03 -24.03 -33.28
C GLU A 299 23.75 -25.54 -33.18
N ASN A 300 24.15 -26.31 -34.19
CA ASN A 300 23.90 -27.76 -34.24
C ASN A 300 24.75 -28.58 -33.24
N SER A 301 25.60 -27.94 -32.44
CA SER A 301 26.35 -28.59 -31.36
C SER A 301 25.55 -28.69 -30.06
N ILE A 302 24.44 -27.95 -29.93
CA ILE A 302 23.59 -27.91 -28.76
C ILE A 302 22.74 -29.20 -28.74
N ASP A 303 23.04 -30.11 -27.82
CA ASP A 303 22.28 -31.35 -27.62
C ASP A 303 21.12 -31.10 -26.65
N PRO A 304 19.84 -31.25 -27.07
CA PRO A 304 18.67 -31.03 -26.22
C PRO A 304 18.46 -32.13 -25.16
N ASN A 305 19.32 -33.16 -25.11
CA ASN A 305 19.36 -34.12 -24.00
C ASN A 305 20.39 -33.74 -22.93
N VAL A 306 21.20 -32.72 -23.17
CA VAL A 306 22.23 -32.20 -22.27
C VAL A 306 21.91 -30.78 -21.86
N SER A 307 21.63 -29.90 -22.83
CA SER A 307 21.16 -28.53 -22.60
C SER A 307 19.66 -28.53 -22.33
N GLY A 308 19.20 -27.67 -21.42
CA GLY A 308 17.81 -27.59 -21.02
C GLY A 308 17.62 -27.04 -19.60
N ALA A 309 16.39 -27.11 -19.10
CA ALA A 309 16.03 -26.71 -17.75
C ALA A 309 15.99 -27.92 -16.80
N TYR A 310 16.84 -27.90 -15.77
CA TYR A 310 16.93 -28.97 -14.77
C TYR A 310 16.13 -28.60 -13.52
N ALA A 311 14.93 -29.16 -13.41
CA ALA A 311 14.07 -28.96 -12.23
C ALA A 311 14.77 -29.37 -10.93
N THR A 312 14.59 -28.57 -9.87
CA THR A 312 15.29 -28.72 -8.58
C THR A 312 14.42 -29.33 -7.48
N ASP A 313 13.24 -29.86 -7.78
CA ASP A 313 12.50 -30.64 -6.79
C ASP A 313 13.24 -31.94 -6.39
N ALA A 314 12.69 -32.68 -5.42
CA ALA A 314 13.28 -33.93 -4.95
C ALA A 314 13.57 -34.96 -6.06
N GLN A 315 12.74 -35.01 -7.12
CA GLN A 315 12.97 -35.92 -8.25
C GLN A 315 14.15 -35.45 -9.11
N GLY A 316 14.32 -34.14 -9.25
CA GLY A 316 15.43 -33.53 -9.97
C GLY A 316 16.77 -33.79 -9.32
N VAL A 317 16.84 -33.59 -8.00
CA VAL A 317 18.02 -33.93 -7.20
C VAL A 317 18.40 -35.40 -7.37
N MET A 318 17.42 -36.31 -7.30
CA MET A 318 17.67 -37.75 -7.53
C MET A 318 18.13 -38.06 -8.95
N ALA A 319 17.60 -37.37 -9.96
CA ALA A 319 17.92 -37.62 -11.37
C ALA A 319 19.39 -37.33 -11.71
N VAL A 320 19.98 -36.32 -11.06
CA VAL A 320 21.40 -35.97 -11.22
C VAL A 320 22.30 -36.58 -10.14
N GLY A 321 21.73 -37.27 -9.14
CA GLY A 321 22.48 -37.83 -8.02
C GLY A 321 23.13 -36.78 -7.12
N GLY A 322 22.56 -35.57 -7.07
CA GLY A 322 23.09 -34.43 -6.33
C GLY A 322 22.89 -34.55 -4.82
N THR A 323 23.73 -33.85 -4.06
CA THR A 323 23.59 -33.69 -2.60
C THR A 323 23.56 -32.20 -2.28
N PRO A 324 22.59 -31.72 -1.48
CA PRO A 324 22.56 -30.32 -1.06
C PRO A 324 23.85 -29.87 -0.41
N ASP A 325 24.23 -28.63 -0.69
CA ASP A 325 25.38 -28.00 -0.05
C ASP A 325 25.12 -27.84 1.46
N PRO A 326 26.01 -28.34 2.33
CA PRO A 326 25.79 -28.29 3.78
C PRO A 326 25.71 -26.86 4.33
N ASP A 327 26.42 -25.90 3.75
CA ASP A 327 26.45 -24.53 4.25
C ASP A 327 25.14 -23.80 3.88
N ILE A 328 24.59 -24.05 2.67
CA ILE A 328 23.26 -23.57 2.28
C ILE A 328 22.15 -24.21 3.15
N VAL A 329 22.29 -25.48 3.52
CA VAL A 329 21.37 -26.13 4.47
C VAL A 329 21.43 -25.48 5.84
N GLU A 330 22.61 -25.13 6.35
CA GLU A 330 22.76 -24.41 7.62
C GLU A 330 22.10 -23.02 7.56
N ILE A 331 22.37 -22.27 6.49
CA ILE A 331 21.79 -20.93 6.28
C ILE A 331 20.26 -20.99 6.27
N THR A 332 19.67 -21.90 5.47
CA THR A 332 18.21 -22.02 5.37
C THR A 332 17.55 -22.54 6.64
N ASN A 333 18.23 -23.36 7.46
CA ASN A 333 17.72 -23.76 8.77
C ASN A 333 17.68 -22.57 9.75
N ALA A 334 18.73 -21.75 9.79
CA ALA A 334 18.76 -20.56 10.65
C ALA A 334 17.64 -19.57 10.29
N LEU A 335 17.41 -19.34 9.00
CA LEU A 335 16.29 -18.51 8.53
C LEU A 335 14.93 -19.12 8.90
N ARG A 336 14.78 -20.44 8.75
CA ARG A 336 13.55 -21.15 9.10
C ARG A 336 13.16 -20.97 10.57
N GLU A 337 14.13 -21.05 11.48
CA GLU A 337 13.91 -20.88 12.91
C GLU A 337 13.38 -19.47 13.24
N VAL A 338 14.02 -18.43 12.70
CA VAL A 338 13.60 -17.03 12.89
C VAL A 338 12.21 -16.79 12.29
N ILE A 339 11.97 -17.26 11.06
CA ILE A 339 10.67 -17.11 10.38
C ILE A 339 9.57 -17.78 11.19
N ALA A 340 9.77 -19.03 11.63
CA ALA A 340 8.76 -19.75 12.39
C ALA A 340 8.41 -19.04 13.71
N GLU A 341 9.39 -18.45 14.40
CA GLU A 341 9.18 -17.71 15.63
C GLU A 341 8.41 -16.40 15.40
N GLN A 342 8.84 -15.57 14.44
CA GLN A 342 8.28 -14.24 14.24
C GLN A 342 6.95 -14.26 13.49
N GLU A 343 6.83 -15.08 12.45
CA GLU A 343 5.58 -15.18 11.69
C GLU A 343 4.50 -15.96 12.44
N GLY A 344 4.87 -16.76 13.45
CA GLY A 344 3.93 -17.51 14.28
C GLY A 344 3.31 -16.69 15.41
N ASN A 345 3.89 -15.54 15.73
CA ASN A 345 3.35 -14.60 16.72
C ASN A 345 2.30 -13.70 16.06
N ILE A 346 1.04 -14.11 16.09
CA ILE A 346 -0.10 -13.42 15.44
C ILE A 346 -0.77 -12.44 16.41
N PHE A 347 -1.05 -11.22 15.94
CA PHE A 347 -1.68 -10.15 16.74
C PHE A 347 -3.01 -9.67 16.16
N GLY A 348 -3.57 -10.36 15.17
CA GLY A 348 -4.84 -10.00 14.54
C GLY A 348 -4.82 -10.40 13.07
N SER A 349 -5.80 -9.89 12.30
CA SER A 349 -5.89 -10.20 10.87
C SER A 349 -6.48 -9.02 10.07
N THR A 350 -6.29 -9.07 8.75
CA THR A 350 -6.83 -8.11 7.78
C THR A 350 -7.35 -8.85 6.55
N GLU A 351 -8.50 -8.43 6.03
CA GLU A 351 -9.04 -8.92 4.74
C GLU A 351 -8.52 -8.09 3.56
N VAL A 352 -7.79 -7.02 3.84
CA VAL A 352 -7.35 -6.03 2.85
C VAL A 352 -5.84 -5.83 2.93
N PHE A 353 -5.26 -5.42 1.81
CA PHE A 353 -3.89 -4.89 1.78
C PHE A 353 -3.80 -3.58 2.58
N LEU A 354 -2.80 -3.48 3.45
CA LEU A 354 -2.56 -2.29 4.27
C LEU A 354 -1.41 -1.48 3.64
N ASN A 355 -1.77 -0.35 3.06
CA ASN A 355 -0.89 0.46 2.22
C ASN A 355 0.11 1.28 3.05
N GLY A 356 1.34 0.76 3.13
CA GLY A 356 2.53 1.43 3.66
C GLY A 356 3.47 1.96 2.59
N THR A 357 3.02 2.04 1.33
CA THR A 357 3.85 2.44 0.19
C THR A 357 4.41 3.84 0.43
N ARG A 358 5.74 3.99 0.31
CA ARG A 358 6.46 5.22 0.66
C ARG A 358 5.88 6.48 -0.01
N GLY A 359 5.49 6.38 -1.28
CA GLY A 359 4.87 7.50 -2.00
C GLY A 359 3.54 7.93 -1.37
N ASP A 360 2.70 6.96 -1.04
CA ASP A 360 1.32 7.16 -0.60
C ASP A 360 1.28 7.68 0.84
N VAL A 361 1.95 6.99 1.78
CA VAL A 361 1.99 7.41 3.21
C VAL A 361 2.61 8.80 3.41
N ARG A 362 3.36 9.30 2.42
CA ARG A 362 4.03 10.60 2.44
C ARG A 362 3.31 11.70 1.66
N THR A 363 2.18 11.40 1.04
CA THR A 363 1.48 12.37 0.18
C THR A 363 -0.04 12.36 0.31
N GLN A 364 -0.62 11.30 0.87
CA GLN A 364 -2.07 11.11 0.99
C GLN A 364 -2.46 10.31 2.24
N GLU A 365 -3.77 10.23 2.50
CA GLU A 365 -4.30 9.28 3.47
C GLU A 365 -4.00 7.85 3.03
N THR A 366 -3.72 6.97 3.98
CA THR A 366 -3.62 5.52 3.71
C THR A 366 -4.34 4.74 4.81
N ASN A 367 -4.88 3.57 4.48
CA ASN A 367 -5.51 2.72 5.48
C ASN A 367 -4.53 2.25 6.58
N LEU A 368 -3.27 1.92 6.25
CA LEU A 368 -2.25 1.60 7.25
C LEU A 368 -1.84 2.83 8.08
N GLY A 369 -1.76 4.00 7.46
CA GLY A 369 -1.54 5.26 8.15
C GLY A 369 -2.61 5.54 9.21
N ASN A 370 -3.87 5.37 8.83
CA ASN A 370 -5.01 5.48 9.74
C ASN A 370 -4.96 4.43 10.86
N LEU A 371 -4.76 3.15 10.50
CA LEU A 371 -4.71 2.04 11.44
C LEU A 371 -3.63 2.24 12.50
N THR A 372 -2.40 2.59 12.10
CA THR A 372 -1.31 2.78 13.05
C THR A 372 -1.44 4.07 13.86
N ALA A 373 -2.07 5.12 13.31
CA ALA A 373 -2.37 6.31 14.09
C ALA A 373 -3.50 6.07 15.12
N ASP A 374 -4.52 5.27 14.77
CA ASP A 374 -5.57 4.83 15.68
C ASP A 374 -5.02 3.92 16.78
N ALA A 375 -4.06 3.04 16.45
CA ALA A 375 -3.33 2.22 17.43
C ALA A 375 -2.58 3.07 18.47
N ASN A 376 -1.86 4.10 18.02
CA ASN A 376 -1.21 5.05 18.93
C ASN A 376 -2.25 5.77 19.81
N LEU A 377 -3.39 6.17 19.24
CA LEU A 377 -4.49 6.80 19.99
C LEU A 377 -5.09 5.85 21.04
N PHE A 378 -5.23 4.57 20.71
CA PHE A 378 -5.72 3.53 21.60
C PHE A 378 -4.83 3.40 22.84
N VAL A 379 -3.52 3.21 22.67
CA VAL A 379 -2.57 3.14 23.79
C VAL A 379 -2.49 4.48 24.54
N GLY A 380 -2.48 5.60 23.82
CA GLY A 380 -2.48 6.94 24.43
C GLY A 380 -3.66 7.15 25.38
N LYS A 381 -4.86 6.67 25.02
CA LYS A 381 -6.07 6.73 25.88
C LYS A 381 -6.00 5.80 27.10
N GLN A 382 -5.23 4.72 27.03
CA GLN A 382 -4.99 3.85 28.19
C GLN A 382 -4.10 4.55 29.22
N ALA A 383 -3.04 5.22 28.77
CA ALA A 383 -2.18 6.05 29.62
C ALA A 383 -2.92 7.29 30.17
N ASP A 384 -3.67 7.99 29.32
CA ASP A 384 -4.40 9.22 29.66
C ASP A 384 -5.69 9.32 28.85
N ARG A 385 -6.83 9.12 29.52
CA ARG A 385 -8.17 9.17 28.89
C ARG A 385 -8.52 10.53 28.26
N THR A 386 -7.76 11.58 28.52
CA THR A 386 -7.98 12.89 27.89
C THR A 386 -7.37 13.01 26.50
N VAL A 387 -6.54 12.06 26.07
CA VAL A 387 -5.98 11.99 24.72
C VAL A 387 -7.10 11.85 23.69
N THR A 388 -7.14 12.77 22.74
CA THR A 388 -8.16 12.77 21.67
C THR A 388 -7.57 12.70 20.27
N VAL A 389 -6.28 12.95 20.12
CA VAL A 389 -5.61 13.09 18.81
C VAL A 389 -4.35 12.25 18.79
N SER A 390 -4.10 11.58 17.68
CA SER A 390 -2.85 10.94 17.33
C SER A 390 -2.28 11.55 16.05
N ILE A 391 -0.99 11.88 16.04
CA ILE A 391 -0.27 12.35 14.86
C ILE A 391 1.07 11.62 14.77
N LYS A 392 1.35 11.03 13.61
CA LYS A 392 2.64 10.44 13.26
C LYS A 392 3.02 10.84 11.83
N ASN A 393 4.29 10.72 11.46
CA ASN A 393 4.75 11.05 10.12
C ASN A 393 4.78 9.80 9.22
N GLY A 394 4.43 9.95 7.94
CA GLY A 394 4.51 8.89 6.94
C GLY A 394 5.94 8.37 6.75
N GLY A 395 6.97 9.16 7.08
CA GLY A 395 8.36 8.74 7.10
C GLY A 395 8.66 7.56 8.04
N GLY A 396 7.86 7.40 9.11
CA GLY A 396 7.95 6.32 10.08
C GLY A 396 7.27 5.01 9.65
N ILE A 397 6.42 5.03 8.62
CA ILE A 397 5.85 3.81 8.01
C ILE A 397 6.77 3.39 6.86
N ARG A 398 7.29 2.17 6.95
CA ARG A 398 8.46 1.71 6.18
C ARG A 398 8.12 0.62 5.20
N ASN A 399 7.03 -0.10 5.42
CA ASN A 399 6.59 -1.15 4.53
C ASN A 399 5.07 -1.34 4.61
N ASN A 400 4.53 -2.03 3.60
CA ASN A 400 3.16 -2.51 3.59
C ASN A 400 2.97 -3.64 4.61
N ILE A 401 1.72 -3.89 5.00
CA ILE A 401 1.32 -5.18 5.58
C ILE A 401 0.41 -5.86 4.55
N GLY A 402 0.83 -7.05 4.11
CA GLY A 402 0.34 -7.66 2.87
C GLY A 402 1.37 -7.56 1.75
N VAL A 403 1.05 -8.17 0.62
CA VAL A 403 1.97 -8.30 -0.50
C VAL A 403 1.44 -7.56 -1.73
N ILE A 404 2.37 -6.95 -2.45
CA ILE A 404 2.11 -6.50 -3.81
C ILE A 404 2.69 -7.59 -4.70
N GLU A 405 1.84 -8.37 -5.33
CA GLU A 405 2.29 -9.31 -6.35
C GLU A 405 2.37 -8.57 -7.68
N VAL A 406 3.58 -8.51 -8.23
CA VAL A 406 3.83 -8.06 -9.60
C VAL A 406 3.76 -9.31 -10.48
N PRO A 407 2.70 -9.49 -11.30
CA PRO A 407 2.64 -10.66 -12.17
C PRO A 407 3.87 -10.71 -13.08
N PRO A 408 4.43 -11.90 -13.39
CA PRO A 408 5.59 -12.02 -14.26
C PRO A 408 5.43 -11.23 -15.57
N GLY A 409 6.44 -10.41 -15.89
CA GLY A 409 6.43 -9.52 -17.04
C GLY A 409 5.52 -8.29 -16.96
N ALA A 410 4.89 -8.02 -15.82
CA ALA A 410 4.15 -6.79 -15.60
C ALA A 410 5.10 -5.58 -15.55
N THR A 411 4.86 -4.60 -16.41
CA THR A 411 5.60 -3.33 -16.46
C THR A 411 4.73 -2.14 -16.05
N ASN A 412 3.44 -2.37 -15.77
CA ASN A 412 2.46 -1.36 -15.41
C ASN A 412 2.00 -1.56 -13.96
N PRO A 413 2.15 -0.55 -13.09
CA PRO A 413 1.71 -0.63 -11.70
C PRO A 413 0.22 -0.95 -11.49
N ASN A 414 -0.64 -0.70 -12.48
CA ASN A 414 -2.06 -1.04 -12.41
C ASN A 414 -2.34 -2.55 -12.52
N ASP A 415 -1.37 -3.33 -13.00
CA ASP A 415 -1.49 -4.78 -13.09
C ASP A 415 -1.09 -5.47 -11.78
N PHE A 416 -0.61 -4.71 -10.79
CA PHE A 416 -0.13 -5.25 -9.52
C PHE A 416 -1.32 -5.67 -8.64
N LEU A 417 -1.25 -6.86 -8.08
CA LEU A 417 -2.26 -7.36 -7.15
C LEU A 417 -1.86 -6.93 -5.73
N ARG A 418 -2.76 -6.25 -5.04
CA ARG A 418 -2.59 -5.85 -3.63
C ARG A 418 -3.39 -6.80 -2.76
N LEU A 419 -2.69 -7.71 -2.10
CA LEU A 419 -3.30 -8.81 -1.34
C LEU A 419 -3.01 -8.64 0.16
N PRO A 420 -3.88 -9.17 1.04
CA PRO A 420 -3.56 -9.27 2.46
C PRO A 420 -2.31 -10.14 2.71
N PRO A 421 -1.80 -10.21 3.95
CA PRO A 421 -0.67 -11.09 4.27
C PRO A 421 -0.89 -12.53 3.79
N PRO A 422 0.07 -13.14 3.07
CA PRO A 422 -0.09 -14.51 2.61
C PRO A 422 0.05 -15.49 3.78
N ALA A 423 -0.54 -16.68 3.61
CA ALA A 423 -0.33 -17.79 4.54
C ALA A 423 1.15 -18.22 4.57
N ASN A 424 1.64 -18.61 5.74
CA ASN A 424 2.97 -19.16 5.92
C ASN A 424 2.92 -20.48 6.71
N PRO A 425 2.94 -21.64 6.01
CA PRO A 425 2.88 -22.96 6.64
C PRO A 425 4.05 -23.30 7.56
N VAL A 426 5.20 -22.62 7.42
CA VAL A 426 6.36 -22.82 8.31
C VAL A 426 6.06 -22.31 9.73
N ALA A 427 5.16 -21.33 9.84
CA ALA A 427 4.82 -20.63 11.06
C ALA A 427 3.36 -20.88 11.53
N ASP A 428 2.60 -21.73 10.84
CA ASP A 428 1.15 -21.94 11.08
C ASP A 428 0.33 -20.63 10.97
N LYS A 429 0.78 -19.70 10.12
CA LYS A 429 0.13 -18.42 9.82
C LYS A 429 -0.85 -18.59 8.66
N GLU A 430 -2.10 -18.18 8.84
CA GLU A 430 -3.13 -18.23 7.80
C GLU A 430 -3.13 -16.96 6.94
N GLU A 431 -3.80 -17.01 5.78
CA GLU A 431 -3.95 -15.82 4.93
C GLU A 431 -4.74 -14.73 5.66
N GLY A 432 -4.22 -13.50 5.63
CA GLY A 432 -4.79 -12.35 6.32
C GLY A 432 -4.24 -12.14 7.74
N ASP A 433 -3.61 -13.13 8.35
CA ASP A 433 -3.03 -12.98 9.68
C ASP A 433 -1.88 -11.94 9.66
N VAL A 434 -1.88 -11.06 10.67
CA VAL A 434 -0.84 -10.05 10.87
C VAL A 434 0.07 -10.51 11.99
N SER A 435 1.30 -10.84 11.63
CA SER A 435 2.32 -11.38 12.53
C SER A 435 3.24 -10.30 13.11
N GLN A 436 4.08 -10.68 14.07
CA GLN A 436 5.18 -9.86 14.58
C GLN A 436 6.05 -9.32 13.44
N LEU A 437 6.38 -10.16 12.46
CA LEU A 437 7.27 -9.79 11.35
C LEU A 437 6.63 -8.73 10.45
N ASP A 438 5.34 -8.83 10.19
CA ASP A 438 4.58 -7.81 9.44
C ASP A 438 4.66 -6.44 10.14
N ILE A 439 4.43 -6.44 11.45
CA ILE A 439 4.48 -5.22 12.28
C ILE A 439 5.90 -4.64 12.32
N GLN A 440 6.91 -5.47 12.54
CA GLN A 440 8.32 -5.06 12.60
C GLN A 440 8.81 -4.50 11.26
N ASN A 441 8.37 -5.07 10.14
CA ASN A 441 8.72 -4.56 8.81
C ASN A 441 8.01 -3.23 8.51
N ALA A 442 6.72 -3.12 8.82
CA ALA A 442 5.95 -1.91 8.58
C ALA A 442 6.43 -0.73 9.45
N LEU A 443 6.83 -0.98 10.69
CA LEU A 443 7.23 0.02 11.69
C LEU A 443 8.68 -0.20 12.16
N SER A 444 9.62 -0.28 11.23
CA SER A 444 10.99 -0.76 11.50
C SER A 444 11.83 0.11 12.45
N PHE A 445 11.41 1.34 12.73
CA PHE A 445 12.07 2.19 13.73
C PHE A 445 11.56 1.95 15.15
N ASN A 446 10.37 1.38 15.31
CA ASN A 446 9.68 1.19 16.59
C ASN A 446 9.73 2.42 17.51
N ASN A 447 9.31 3.60 17.01
CA ASN A 447 9.41 4.81 17.82
C ASN A 447 8.58 4.67 19.10
N GLU A 448 9.04 5.33 20.16
CA GLU A 448 8.30 5.40 21.42
C GLU A 448 7.13 6.39 21.27
N LEU A 449 6.08 6.20 22.06
CA LEU A 449 4.94 7.11 22.09
C LEU A 449 5.12 8.17 23.17
N THR A 450 4.79 9.40 22.81
CA THR A 450 4.87 10.57 23.69
C THR A 450 3.54 11.29 23.71
N LEU A 451 3.07 11.64 24.90
CA LEU A 451 1.89 12.48 25.10
C LEU A 451 2.32 13.95 25.26
N VAL A 452 1.72 14.85 24.49
CA VAL A 452 1.95 16.29 24.58
C VAL A 452 0.61 17.03 24.52
N THR A 453 0.42 18.01 25.38
CA THR A 453 -0.72 18.92 25.35
C THR A 453 -0.37 20.13 24.51
N VAL A 454 -1.17 20.40 23.48
CA VAL A 454 -1.02 21.57 22.62
C VAL A 454 -2.26 22.45 22.72
N THR A 455 -2.12 23.73 22.40
CA THR A 455 -3.27 24.62 22.18
C THR A 455 -3.91 24.35 20.82
N ALA A 456 -5.15 24.80 20.62
CA ALA A 456 -5.80 24.77 19.29
C ALA A 456 -4.98 25.48 18.20
N THR A 457 -4.30 26.59 18.51
CA THR A 457 -3.38 27.24 17.57
C THR A 457 -2.15 26.39 17.26
N GLN A 458 -1.54 25.78 18.27
CA GLN A 458 -0.38 24.92 18.09
C GLN A 458 -0.72 23.65 17.30
N LEU A 459 -1.90 23.06 17.51
CA LEU A 459 -2.35 21.93 16.71
C LEU A 459 -2.47 22.29 15.22
N LEU A 460 -3.02 23.47 14.90
CA LEU A 460 -3.05 23.96 13.51
C LEU A 460 -1.63 24.11 12.94
N GLN A 461 -0.67 24.62 13.73
CA GLN A 461 0.73 24.75 13.31
C GLN A 461 1.39 23.38 13.02
N VAL A 462 1.10 22.36 13.84
CA VAL A 462 1.60 20.99 13.64
C VAL A 462 1.09 20.41 12.32
N VAL A 463 -0.21 20.57 12.04
CA VAL A 463 -0.80 20.03 10.79
C VAL A 463 -0.32 20.83 9.57
N GLU A 464 -0.21 22.15 9.67
CA GLU A 464 0.39 23.01 8.64
C GLU A 464 1.82 22.61 8.30
N HIS A 465 2.63 22.31 9.32
CA HIS A 465 3.99 21.79 9.11
C HIS A 465 3.97 20.48 8.33
N GLY A 466 3.12 19.54 8.73
CA GLY A 466 3.03 18.23 8.08
C GLY A 466 2.77 18.33 6.57
N VAL A 467 1.91 19.26 6.12
CA VAL A 467 1.60 19.43 4.69
C VAL A 467 2.41 20.52 3.99
N ALA A 468 3.38 21.17 4.65
CA ALA A 468 4.12 22.30 4.09
C ALA A 468 4.97 21.95 2.85
N ALA A 469 5.47 20.71 2.78
CA ALA A 469 6.34 20.24 1.71
C ALA A 469 5.60 19.51 0.57
N THR A 470 4.27 19.38 0.64
CA THR A 470 3.48 18.75 -0.44
C THR A 470 3.65 19.52 -1.75
N ALA A 471 4.11 18.82 -2.78
CA ALA A 471 4.31 19.33 -4.14
C ALA A 471 4.31 18.14 -5.13
N ALA A 472 4.05 18.40 -6.41
CA ALA A 472 4.07 17.37 -7.43
C ALA A 472 5.44 16.64 -7.48
N GLY A 473 5.42 15.31 -7.37
CA GLY A 473 6.61 14.45 -7.36
C GLY A 473 7.43 14.47 -6.06
N ALA A 474 7.06 15.29 -5.06
CA ALA A 474 7.73 15.31 -3.77
C ALA A 474 7.19 14.20 -2.85
N THR A 475 8.07 13.52 -2.10
CA THR A 475 7.73 12.47 -1.13
C THR A 475 8.24 12.80 0.28
N PRO A 476 7.75 13.91 0.88
CA PRO A 476 8.28 14.42 2.14
C PRO A 476 7.97 13.48 3.31
N GLY A 477 8.98 13.12 4.11
CA GLY A 477 8.79 12.25 5.29
C GLY A 477 7.81 12.82 6.31
N GLN A 478 7.77 14.16 6.42
CA GLN A 478 6.96 14.89 7.40
C GLN A 478 5.44 14.87 7.17
N PHE A 479 4.94 14.27 6.08
CA PHE A 479 3.49 14.24 5.84
C PHE A 479 2.77 13.45 6.94
N PRO A 480 1.68 13.97 7.53
CA PRO A 480 1.09 13.37 8.72
C PRO A 480 0.11 12.24 8.37
N GLN A 481 0.14 11.17 9.16
CA GLN A 481 -0.96 10.20 9.30
C GLN A 481 -1.60 10.41 10.68
N ILE A 482 -2.93 10.24 10.77
CA ILE A 482 -3.71 10.77 11.89
C ILE A 482 -4.81 9.83 12.43
N GLY A 483 -5.08 9.96 13.73
CA GLY A 483 -6.18 9.31 14.44
C GLY A 483 -6.91 10.30 15.34
N GLY A 484 -8.23 10.18 15.47
CA GLY A 484 -9.07 11.12 16.25
C GLY A 484 -9.08 12.57 15.72
N LEU A 485 -8.58 12.78 14.50
CA LEU A 485 -8.42 14.07 13.86
C LEU A 485 -8.80 13.93 12.38
N ALA A 486 -9.34 14.99 11.79
CA ALA A 486 -9.50 15.12 10.36
C ALA A 486 -9.16 16.55 9.93
N PHE A 487 -8.61 16.74 8.73
CA PHE A 487 -8.33 18.04 8.16
C PHE A 487 -8.43 18.05 6.63
N SER A 488 -8.63 19.24 6.07
CA SER A 488 -8.50 19.47 4.63
C SER A 488 -7.41 20.51 4.36
N PHE A 489 -6.72 20.38 3.24
CA PHE A 489 -5.65 21.31 2.87
C PHE A 489 -5.59 21.57 1.35
N ASP A 490 -5.10 22.76 0.99
CA ASP A 490 -4.87 23.19 -0.39
C ASP A 490 -3.37 23.42 -0.59
N ALA A 491 -2.71 22.48 -1.28
CA ALA A 491 -1.27 22.54 -1.54
C ALA A 491 -0.84 23.70 -2.46
N SER A 492 -1.79 24.36 -3.13
CA SER A 492 -1.50 25.56 -3.95
C SER A 492 -1.30 26.82 -3.11
N GLN A 493 -1.73 26.80 -1.84
CA GLN A 493 -1.49 27.91 -0.91
C GLN A 493 -0.03 27.92 -0.42
N PRO A 494 0.49 29.09 -0.02
CA PRO A 494 1.79 29.19 0.63
C PRO A 494 1.89 28.28 1.86
N ALA A 495 3.03 27.62 2.05
CA ALA A 495 3.30 26.82 3.24
C ALA A 495 3.00 27.62 4.53
N GLY A 496 2.34 26.98 5.50
CA GLY A 496 1.83 27.62 6.71
C GLY A 496 0.44 28.25 6.58
N ASN A 497 -0.19 28.20 5.39
CA ASN A 497 -1.59 28.57 5.16
C ASN A 497 -2.32 27.54 4.27
N ARG A 498 -1.88 26.29 4.27
CA ARG A 498 -2.43 25.23 3.42
C ARG A 498 -3.65 24.59 4.04
N VAL A 499 -3.72 24.44 5.35
CA VAL A 499 -4.85 23.82 6.03
C VAL A 499 -6.07 24.73 5.91
N ARG A 500 -7.19 24.17 5.41
CA ARG A 500 -8.44 24.90 5.21
C ARG A 500 -9.46 24.60 6.29
N SER A 501 -9.54 23.36 6.73
CA SER A 501 -10.37 22.97 7.87
C SER A 501 -9.65 21.92 8.71
N LEU A 502 -9.95 21.89 10.01
CA LEU A 502 -9.33 20.98 10.97
C LEU A 502 -10.32 20.71 12.11
N ALA A 503 -10.57 19.44 12.42
CA ALA A 503 -11.50 19.03 13.46
C ALA A 503 -11.01 17.79 14.21
N VAL A 504 -11.24 17.77 15.52
CA VAL A 504 -11.10 16.57 16.37
C VAL A 504 -12.39 15.77 16.24
N LYS A 505 -12.27 14.47 15.98
CA LYS A 505 -13.40 13.55 15.80
C LYS A 505 -13.29 12.38 16.78
N ASP A 506 -14.43 11.82 17.17
CA ASP A 506 -14.45 10.53 17.87
C ASP A 506 -14.36 9.35 16.90
N GLU A 507 -14.32 8.13 17.45
CA GLU A 507 -14.21 6.87 16.69
C GLU A 507 -15.39 6.64 15.73
N SER A 508 -16.54 7.27 15.99
CA SER A 508 -17.71 7.22 15.08
C SER A 508 -17.65 8.25 13.95
N GLY A 509 -16.58 9.05 13.89
CA GLY A 509 -16.43 10.15 12.93
C GLY A 509 -17.15 11.44 13.34
N ARG A 510 -17.81 11.47 14.51
CA ARG A 510 -18.53 12.65 14.98
C ARG A 510 -17.55 13.74 15.41
N VAL A 511 -17.79 14.96 14.95
CA VAL A 511 -16.98 16.13 15.31
C VAL A 511 -17.16 16.47 16.80
N LEU A 512 -16.07 16.37 17.56
CA LEU A 512 -16.02 16.78 18.97
C LEU A 512 -15.63 18.25 19.12
N ASP A 513 -14.69 18.72 18.29
CA ASP A 513 -14.18 20.08 18.35
C ASP A 513 -13.72 20.55 16.96
N VAL A 514 -14.16 21.74 16.55
CA VAL A 514 -13.70 22.38 15.32
C VAL A 514 -12.53 23.29 15.64
N ILE A 515 -11.34 22.88 15.19
CA ILE A 515 -10.09 23.61 15.44
C ILE A 515 -9.97 24.78 14.49
N ALA A 516 -10.13 24.56 13.19
CA ALA A 516 -9.97 25.60 12.18
C ALA A 516 -11.06 25.58 11.09
N ARG A 517 -11.42 26.78 10.62
CA ARG A 517 -12.23 27.03 9.42
C ARG A 517 -11.57 28.13 8.59
N ASP A 518 -11.50 27.93 7.28
CA ASP A 518 -10.78 28.81 6.35
C ASP A 518 -9.34 29.11 6.78
N GLY A 519 -8.65 28.09 7.31
CA GLY A 519 -7.28 28.21 7.81
C GLY A 519 -7.14 29.05 9.07
N ARG A 520 -8.24 29.35 9.78
CA ARG A 520 -8.23 30.15 11.01
C ARG A 520 -8.82 29.39 12.17
N VAL A 521 -8.18 29.51 13.33
CA VAL A 521 -8.64 28.87 14.56
C VAL A 521 -10.02 29.40 14.95
N VAL A 522 -10.94 28.49 15.28
CA VAL A 522 -12.29 28.79 15.77
C VAL A 522 -12.33 28.59 17.28
N GLY A 523 -13.08 29.44 17.99
CA GLY A 523 -13.22 29.36 19.45
C GLY A 523 -12.00 29.86 20.22
N ASN A 524 -11.80 29.35 21.44
CA ASN A 524 -10.65 29.73 22.27
C ASN A 524 -9.35 29.13 21.68
N SER A 525 -8.43 29.98 21.23
CA SER A 525 -7.16 29.58 20.63
C SER A 525 -6.24 28.81 21.58
N ASN A 526 -6.37 29.04 22.89
CA ASN A 526 -5.50 28.47 23.91
C ASN A 526 -6.12 27.25 24.62
N ARG A 527 -7.26 26.73 24.15
CA ARG A 527 -7.86 25.55 24.76
C ARG A 527 -6.94 24.33 24.58
N PRO A 528 -6.79 23.48 25.61
CA PRO A 528 -5.89 22.34 25.57
C PRO A 528 -6.45 21.21 24.71
N ILE A 529 -5.55 20.54 23.99
CA ILE A 529 -5.82 19.33 23.22
C ILE A 529 -4.68 18.37 23.55
N ARG A 530 -5.04 17.19 24.04
CA ARG A 530 -4.07 16.16 24.43
C ARG A 530 -3.79 15.26 23.22
N VAL A 531 -2.53 15.22 22.81
CA VAL A 531 -2.04 14.53 21.61
C VAL A 531 -1.11 13.41 22.03
N VAL A 532 -1.25 12.23 21.42
CA VAL A 532 -0.19 11.23 21.36
C VAL A 532 0.55 11.36 20.03
N THR A 533 1.88 11.32 20.08
CA THR A 533 2.75 11.39 18.91
C THR A 533 3.97 10.52 19.12
N LEU A 534 4.90 10.51 18.16
CA LEU A 534 6.14 9.76 18.27
C LEU A 534 7.19 10.58 19.02
N ASN A 535 8.03 9.96 19.84
CA ASN A 535 9.16 10.61 20.50
C ASN A 535 10.06 11.35 19.47
N PHE A 536 10.25 10.75 18.30
CA PHE A 536 10.95 11.35 17.17
C PHE A 536 10.37 12.73 16.80
N LEU A 537 9.05 12.84 16.68
CA LEU A 537 8.39 14.11 16.36
C LEU A 537 8.36 15.07 17.56
N ALA A 538 8.15 14.52 18.77
CA ALA A 538 8.19 15.28 20.01
C ALA A 538 9.54 15.99 20.20
N ASN A 539 10.63 15.36 19.74
CA ASN A 539 12.01 15.85 19.79
C ASN A 539 12.40 16.74 18.59
N GLY A 540 11.44 17.13 17.72
CA GLY A 540 11.70 17.98 16.57
C GLY A 540 12.09 17.24 15.29
N GLY A 541 11.98 15.92 15.27
CA GLY A 541 12.15 15.09 14.07
C GLY A 541 11.25 15.54 12.93
N ASP A 542 11.76 15.45 11.70
CA ASP A 542 11.12 15.99 10.50
C ASP A 542 10.74 17.48 10.60
N GLY A 543 11.31 18.23 11.55
CA GLY A 543 11.06 19.65 11.78
C GLY A 543 9.76 19.98 12.52
N TYR A 544 9.11 18.99 13.14
CA TYR A 544 7.87 19.22 13.87
C TYR A 544 8.08 20.13 15.11
N PRO A 545 7.15 21.04 15.43
CA PRO A 545 7.39 22.09 16.43
C PRO A 545 7.09 21.67 17.90
N PHE A 546 7.00 20.38 18.19
CA PHE A 546 6.60 19.92 19.54
C PHE A 546 7.60 20.31 20.63
N ASP A 547 8.91 20.13 20.39
CA ASP A 547 9.93 20.51 21.38
C ASP A 547 9.91 22.01 21.66
N ASP A 548 9.70 22.85 20.64
CA ASP A 548 9.54 24.30 20.81
C ASP A 548 8.36 24.65 21.72
N PHE A 549 7.25 23.89 21.64
CA PHE A 549 6.08 24.10 22.49
C PHE A 549 6.33 23.66 23.92
N VAL A 550 6.98 22.51 24.12
CA VAL A 550 7.40 22.02 25.43
C VAL A 550 8.36 23.03 26.06
N ALA A 551 9.33 23.53 25.29
CA ALA A 551 10.28 24.55 25.74
C ALA A 551 9.62 25.84 26.23
N ALA A 552 8.63 26.31 25.49
CA ALA A 552 7.97 27.57 25.77
C ALA A 552 7.09 27.51 27.03
N ASN A 553 6.45 26.37 27.30
CA ASN A 553 5.60 26.18 28.48
C ASN A 553 5.51 24.70 28.90
N PRO A 554 6.53 24.17 29.61
CA PRO A 554 6.62 22.75 29.95
C PRO A 554 5.43 22.26 30.78
N THR A 555 4.96 23.10 31.72
CA THR A 555 3.82 22.77 32.59
C THR A 555 2.51 22.65 31.82
N PHE A 556 2.29 23.48 30.80
CA PHE A 556 1.10 23.35 29.94
C PHE A 556 1.24 22.14 29.01
N ALA A 557 2.42 21.98 28.40
CA ALA A 557 2.68 20.90 27.46
C ALA A 557 2.58 19.52 28.12
N ASN A 558 2.96 19.40 29.40
CA ASN A 558 2.83 18.17 30.19
C ASN A 558 3.32 16.95 29.40
N ARG A 559 4.55 17.03 28.87
CA ARG A 559 5.14 15.95 28.07
C ARG A 559 5.26 14.70 28.94
N VAL A 560 4.84 13.55 28.40
CA VAL A 560 4.99 12.23 29.04
C VAL A 560 5.43 11.23 27.98
N ASP A 561 6.64 10.71 28.09
CA ASP A 561 7.14 9.62 27.25
C ASP A 561 6.69 8.28 27.88
N LEU A 562 5.99 7.43 27.12
CA LEU A 562 5.33 6.25 27.70
C LEU A 562 6.31 5.17 28.17
N THR A 563 7.47 5.07 27.52
CA THR A 563 8.57 4.18 27.92
C THR A 563 9.44 4.76 29.03
N GLY A 564 9.19 6.00 29.46
CA GLY A 564 10.03 6.74 30.39
C GLY A 564 11.21 7.44 29.73
N GLU A 565 12.03 8.10 30.54
CA GLU A 565 13.25 8.79 30.14
C GLU A 565 14.47 7.93 30.51
N GLU A 566 15.48 7.88 29.63
CA GLU A 566 16.73 7.16 29.88
C GLU A 566 17.81 8.08 30.46
N ASP A 567 18.48 7.64 31.53
CA ASP A 567 19.74 8.24 32.01
C ASP A 567 20.90 7.64 31.19
N ALA A 568 21.16 8.24 30.03
CA ALA A 568 22.06 7.70 29.01
C ALA A 568 23.52 7.54 29.48
N ASN A 569 23.92 8.21 30.56
CA ASN A 569 25.29 8.20 31.07
C ASN A 569 25.41 7.60 32.50
N ASP A 570 24.29 7.15 33.09
CA ASP A 570 24.17 6.55 34.43
C ASP A 570 24.87 7.38 35.53
N ASN A 571 24.88 8.71 35.37
CA ASN A 571 25.61 9.61 36.27
C ASN A 571 24.69 10.22 37.34
N GLY A 572 23.37 10.03 37.23
CA GLY A 572 22.37 10.53 38.16
C GLY A 572 22.24 12.06 38.20
N MET A 573 22.78 12.78 37.21
CA MET A 573 22.63 14.21 36.99
C MET A 573 21.85 14.46 35.70
N LEU A 574 20.62 14.92 35.84
CA LEU A 574 19.75 15.31 34.73
C LEU A 574 20.36 16.48 33.95
N ASP A 575 20.74 16.22 32.71
CA ASP A 575 20.94 17.28 31.72
C ASP A 575 19.67 17.55 30.90
N SER A 576 19.74 18.55 30.01
CA SER A 576 18.61 18.94 29.19
C SER A 576 18.27 17.95 28.07
N GLU A 577 19.16 16.99 27.80
CA GLU A 577 18.92 15.90 26.84
C GLU A 577 18.23 14.70 27.52
N GLU A 578 18.32 14.60 28.86
CA GLU A 578 17.70 13.55 29.68
C GLU A 578 16.35 13.96 30.32
N ASP A 579 16.19 15.22 30.74
CA ASP A 579 14.92 15.78 31.28
C ASP A 579 14.09 16.42 30.15
N LEU A 580 13.56 15.58 29.26
CA LEU A 580 12.88 16.00 28.03
C LEU A 580 11.59 16.78 28.30
N ASN A 581 10.91 16.49 29.41
CA ASN A 581 9.71 17.22 29.83
C ASN A 581 10.01 18.45 30.72
N ARG A 582 11.28 18.66 31.11
CA ARG A 582 11.80 19.82 31.84
C ARG A 582 11.17 19.99 33.22
N ASN A 583 10.86 18.88 33.89
CA ASN A 583 10.25 18.85 35.21
C ASN A 583 11.29 18.74 36.34
N GLY A 584 12.56 18.51 36.00
CA GLY A 584 13.69 18.37 36.90
C GLY A 584 13.82 16.99 37.55
N ARG A 585 13.21 15.95 36.97
CA ARG A 585 13.25 14.55 37.44
C ARG A 585 13.26 13.60 36.24
N LEU A 586 13.99 12.48 36.38
CA LEU A 586 13.89 11.37 35.44
C LEU A 586 12.57 10.64 35.68
N ASP A 587 11.75 10.52 34.64
CA ASP A 587 10.48 9.79 34.72
C ASP A 587 10.64 8.33 34.28
N GLY A 588 10.05 7.42 35.05
CA GLY A 588 9.99 6.00 34.68
C GLY A 588 8.88 5.72 33.67
N PRO A 589 8.84 4.49 33.11
CA PRO A 589 7.78 4.07 32.21
C PRO A 589 6.38 4.26 32.81
N VAL A 590 5.42 4.60 31.96
CA VAL A 590 4.00 4.64 32.34
C VAL A 590 3.48 3.22 32.52
N ASP A 591 2.71 3.00 33.58
CA ASP A 591 2.05 1.72 33.85
C ASP A 591 0.89 1.51 32.85
N LEU A 592 1.18 0.79 31.78
CA LEU A 592 0.22 0.36 30.76
C LEU A 592 -0.29 -1.05 31.08
N PRO A 593 -1.54 -1.39 30.71
CA PRO A 593 -2.05 -2.75 30.84
C PRO A 593 -1.14 -3.77 30.16
N ASP A 594 -0.98 -4.95 30.78
CA ASP A 594 -0.31 -6.08 30.13
C ASP A 594 -1.04 -6.44 28.84
N GLY A 595 -0.29 -6.48 27.75
CA GLY A 595 -0.77 -6.72 26.40
C GLY A 595 -0.42 -8.09 25.83
N ALA A 596 -0.92 -8.39 24.63
CA ALA A 596 -0.57 -9.59 23.87
C ALA A 596 0.88 -9.57 23.35
N ALA A 597 1.42 -8.40 23.03
CA ALA A 597 2.72 -8.17 22.43
C ALA A 597 3.84 -8.13 23.47
N THR A 598 4.58 -9.22 23.60
CA THR A 598 5.72 -9.30 24.53
C THR A 598 7.09 -9.18 23.85
N PHE A 599 7.12 -8.96 22.53
CA PHE A 599 8.36 -8.93 21.72
C PHE A 599 9.04 -7.55 21.70
N VAL A 600 8.37 -6.52 22.22
CA VAL A 600 8.83 -5.13 22.32
C VAL A 600 8.36 -4.52 23.64
N ALA A 601 8.91 -3.36 24.00
CA ALA A 601 8.51 -2.64 25.20
C ALA A 601 7.12 -2.00 25.03
N ALA A 602 6.33 -1.99 26.10
CA ALA A 602 5.03 -1.33 26.13
C ALA A 602 5.17 0.18 25.86
N GLY A 603 4.24 0.74 25.07
CA GLY A 603 4.24 2.18 24.76
C GLY A 603 5.11 2.56 23.55
N THR A 604 5.51 1.61 22.71
CA THR A 604 6.10 1.87 21.39
C THR A 604 5.09 1.66 20.26
N GLU A 605 5.40 2.09 19.04
CA GLU A 605 4.48 1.94 17.90
C GLU A 605 4.20 0.48 17.51
N GLN A 606 5.19 -0.41 17.61
CA GLN A 606 4.98 -1.84 17.31
C GLN A 606 4.08 -2.52 18.34
N ASP A 607 4.31 -2.21 19.63
CA ASP A 607 3.46 -2.62 20.73
C ASP A 607 2.02 -2.12 20.51
N ALA A 608 1.85 -0.82 20.28
CA ALA A 608 0.55 -0.21 20.08
C ALA A 608 -0.23 -0.84 18.91
N LEU A 609 0.42 -1.10 17.77
CA LEU A 609 -0.24 -1.73 16.63
C LEU A 609 -0.66 -3.17 16.95
N ALA A 610 0.20 -3.95 17.61
CA ALA A 610 -0.09 -5.32 17.99
C ALA A 610 -1.27 -5.40 18.98
N GLU A 611 -1.24 -4.58 20.04
CA GLU A 611 -2.34 -4.51 21.02
C GLU A 611 -3.65 -4.05 20.39
N TYR A 612 -3.58 -3.07 19.47
CA TYR A 612 -4.78 -2.57 18.82
C TYR A 612 -5.41 -3.62 17.92
N LEU A 613 -4.61 -4.31 17.10
CA LEU A 613 -5.09 -5.39 16.23
C LEU A 613 -5.72 -6.52 17.04
N ASP A 614 -5.11 -6.93 18.17
CA ASP A 614 -5.63 -7.99 19.03
C ASP A 614 -6.99 -7.57 19.63
N SER A 615 -7.11 -6.28 19.96
CA SER A 615 -8.34 -5.71 20.52
C SER A 615 -9.53 -5.65 19.55
N LEU A 616 -9.30 -5.69 18.23
CA LEU A 616 -10.38 -5.57 17.24
C LEU A 616 -11.33 -6.77 17.26
N GLY A 617 -10.83 -7.96 17.60
CA GLY A 617 -11.61 -9.20 17.68
C GLY A 617 -12.21 -9.69 16.35
N ALA A 618 -11.93 -9.02 15.24
CA ALA A 618 -12.32 -9.37 13.88
C ALA A 618 -11.29 -8.82 12.88
N PRO A 619 -11.22 -9.38 11.65
CA PRO A 619 -10.29 -8.88 10.64
C PRO A 619 -10.54 -7.40 10.31
N PHE A 620 -9.46 -6.65 10.10
CA PHE A 620 -9.53 -5.29 9.59
C PHE A 620 -10.00 -5.29 8.13
N GLN A 621 -10.97 -4.44 7.79
CA GLN A 621 -11.66 -4.45 6.48
C GLN A 621 -11.63 -3.10 5.74
N ALA A 622 -11.05 -2.04 6.33
CA ALA A 622 -11.07 -0.73 5.70
C ALA A 622 -10.09 -0.67 4.52
N VAL A 623 -10.64 -0.70 3.30
CA VAL A 623 -9.90 -0.66 2.04
C VAL A 623 -9.23 0.71 1.86
N ASP A 624 -8.00 0.71 1.37
CA ASP A 624 -7.32 1.93 0.91
C ASP A 624 -8.05 2.53 -0.30
N VAL A 625 -8.32 3.84 -0.28
CA VAL A 625 -9.09 4.52 -1.34
C VAL A 625 -8.24 5.60 -2.01
N ALA A 626 -8.66 6.00 -3.21
CA ALA A 626 -8.00 7.10 -3.91
C ALA A 626 -8.25 8.45 -3.19
N PRO A 627 -7.36 9.45 -3.35
CA PRO A 627 -7.44 10.74 -2.66
C PRO A 627 -8.78 11.48 -2.77
N GLU A 628 -9.54 11.24 -3.85
CA GLU A 628 -10.88 11.82 -4.04
C GLU A 628 -11.89 11.32 -2.99
N ARG A 629 -11.61 10.20 -2.32
CA ARG A 629 -12.46 9.54 -1.34
C ARG A 629 -11.92 9.63 0.10
N ASP A 630 -10.74 10.22 0.31
CA ASP A 630 -10.12 10.41 1.63
C ASP A 630 -11.05 11.13 2.62
N SER A 631 -11.17 10.63 3.84
CA SER A 631 -12.16 11.13 4.81
C SER A 631 -11.54 11.86 6.01
N ARG A 632 -10.28 11.56 6.32
CA ARG A 632 -9.51 12.15 7.42
C ARG A 632 -8.50 13.18 6.91
N ILE A 633 -7.84 12.95 5.77
CA ILE A 633 -6.84 13.85 5.19
C ILE A 633 -7.25 14.25 3.77
N GLN A 634 -7.99 15.37 3.66
CA GLN A 634 -8.56 15.78 2.38
C GLN A 634 -7.67 16.77 1.63
N ASN A 635 -7.08 16.33 0.51
CA ASN A 635 -6.37 17.21 -0.40
C ASN A 635 -7.32 17.89 -1.40
N LEU A 636 -7.45 19.22 -1.30
CA LEU A 636 -8.37 20.02 -2.12
C LEU A 636 -7.97 20.13 -3.61
N SER A 637 -6.82 19.57 -4.01
CA SER A 637 -6.53 19.35 -5.42
C SER A 637 -7.28 18.15 -6.01
N ALA A 638 -7.66 17.18 -5.19
CA ALA A 638 -8.37 15.96 -5.60
C ALA A 638 -9.90 16.06 -5.36
N ARG A 639 -10.33 16.86 -4.38
CA ARG A 639 -11.74 17.03 -4.02
C ARG A 639 -12.09 18.48 -3.69
N GLN A 640 -13.38 18.82 -3.66
CA GLN A 640 -13.84 20.22 -3.54
C GLN A 640 -14.44 20.57 -2.16
N ASP A 641 -14.55 19.59 -1.27
CA ASP A 641 -15.14 19.70 0.06
C ASP A 641 -14.10 19.60 1.18
N THR A 642 -14.53 19.95 2.39
CA THR A 642 -13.67 20.04 3.58
C THR A 642 -14.21 19.19 4.72
N VAL A 643 -13.37 18.80 5.69
CA VAL A 643 -13.76 17.89 6.78
C VAL A 643 -14.71 18.49 7.83
N VAL A 644 -15.05 19.77 7.69
CA VAL A 644 -16.02 20.49 8.54
C VAL A 644 -17.19 20.92 7.66
N SER A 645 -18.39 20.48 8.04
CA SER A 645 -19.69 20.83 7.45
C SER A 645 -19.76 22.27 6.95
N LEU A 646 -20.12 22.48 5.69
CA LEU A 646 -20.36 23.82 5.16
C LEU A 646 -21.76 24.27 5.60
N ARG A 647 -21.83 25.45 6.23
CA ARG A 647 -23.11 26.17 6.33
C ARG A 647 -23.29 26.94 5.03
N ILE A 648 -24.06 26.40 4.09
CA ILE A 648 -24.33 27.02 2.80
C ILE A 648 -25.69 27.72 2.88
N VAL A 649 -25.72 29.03 2.63
CA VAL A 649 -26.94 29.83 2.63
C VAL A 649 -27.08 30.46 1.25
N GLY A 650 -28.18 30.16 0.58
CA GLY A 650 -28.62 30.77 -0.67
C GLY A 650 -29.07 32.22 -0.50
N ASN A 651 -29.85 32.69 -1.44
CA ASN A 651 -30.46 34.02 -1.45
C ASN A 651 -31.95 33.92 -1.83
N ASN A 652 -32.62 35.04 -2.10
CA ASN A 652 -34.04 35.03 -2.47
C ASN A 652 -34.28 34.84 -3.99
N SER A 653 -33.35 34.20 -4.69
CA SER A 653 -33.43 33.88 -6.12
C SER A 653 -33.22 32.39 -6.31
N ASN A 654 -33.59 31.84 -7.47
CA ASN A 654 -33.38 30.44 -7.79
C ASN A 654 -31.88 30.07 -7.75
N ASP A 655 -31.49 29.28 -6.76
CA ASP A 655 -30.14 28.83 -6.51
C ASP A 655 -29.93 27.37 -6.94
N ARG A 656 -28.67 27.05 -7.27
CA ARG A 656 -28.21 25.67 -7.43
C ARG A 656 -27.08 25.45 -6.46
N ILE A 657 -27.35 24.68 -5.41
CA ILE A 657 -26.41 24.42 -4.33
C ILE A 657 -26.14 22.91 -4.29
N ILE A 658 -24.87 22.56 -4.21
CA ILE A 658 -24.40 21.19 -4.05
C ILE A 658 -23.52 21.20 -2.80
N GLY A 659 -23.82 20.31 -1.86
CA GLY A 659 -23.06 20.03 -0.66
C GLY A 659 -21.78 19.25 -0.97
N THR A 660 -21.40 18.44 0.00
CA THR A 660 -20.13 17.76 0.15
C THR A 660 -20.37 16.29 0.43
N LEU A 661 -19.30 15.47 0.53
CA LEU A 661 -19.47 14.06 0.89
C LEU A 661 -19.57 13.84 2.42
N GLY A 662 -19.76 14.89 3.21
CA GLY A 662 -20.02 14.77 4.65
C GLY A 662 -21.17 15.67 5.08
N ASP A 663 -21.60 15.53 6.34
CA ASP A 663 -22.79 16.19 6.87
C ASP A 663 -22.84 17.71 6.61
N ASP A 664 -23.81 18.16 5.83
CA ASP A 664 -23.99 19.55 5.44
C ASP A 664 -25.22 20.22 6.06
N LEU A 665 -25.18 21.56 6.10
CA LEU A 665 -26.33 22.38 6.43
C LEU A 665 -26.58 23.40 5.32
N ILE A 666 -27.58 23.12 4.49
CA ILE A 666 -27.94 23.89 3.29
C ILE A 666 -29.30 24.58 3.49
N ASN A 667 -29.37 25.89 3.23
CA ASN A 667 -30.61 26.67 3.27
C ASN A 667 -30.77 27.49 1.98
N GLY A 668 -31.78 27.18 1.17
CA GLY A 668 -32.10 27.86 -0.09
C GLY A 668 -32.70 29.26 0.08
N LEU A 669 -33.44 29.49 1.17
CA LEU A 669 -34.20 30.69 1.49
C LEU A 669 -35.42 30.91 0.61
N GLY A 670 -35.28 31.48 -0.59
CA GLY A 670 -36.44 31.78 -1.42
C GLY A 670 -36.09 31.77 -2.89
N GLY A 671 -37.05 31.40 -3.74
CA GLY A 671 -36.76 31.04 -5.13
C GLY A 671 -37.15 29.59 -5.36
N ASN A 672 -37.01 29.12 -6.60
CA ASN A 672 -37.15 27.71 -6.92
C ASN A 672 -35.74 27.10 -6.98
N ASP A 673 -35.32 26.49 -5.90
CA ASP A 673 -33.95 26.08 -5.67
C ASP A 673 -33.71 24.61 -6.03
N ARG A 674 -32.44 24.29 -6.31
CA ARG A 674 -31.98 22.91 -6.41
C ARG A 674 -30.86 22.68 -5.41
N LEU A 675 -31.14 21.88 -4.39
CA LEU A 675 -30.22 21.53 -3.32
C LEU A 675 -29.84 20.05 -3.45
N VAL A 676 -28.56 19.72 -3.30
CA VAL A 676 -28.03 18.35 -3.36
C VAL A 676 -27.09 18.16 -2.18
N GLY A 677 -27.33 17.17 -1.31
CA GLY A 677 -26.48 16.85 -0.15
C GLY A 677 -25.22 16.10 -0.55
N LEU A 678 -25.40 14.98 -1.29
CA LEU A 678 -24.40 14.01 -1.75
C LEU A 678 -24.18 12.84 -0.78
N ALA A 679 -23.22 12.90 0.13
CA ALA A 679 -23.01 11.84 1.11
C ALA A 679 -22.84 12.45 2.50
N GLY A 680 -23.11 11.69 3.56
CA GLY A 680 -23.20 12.22 4.92
C GLY A 680 -24.65 12.46 5.35
N ASN A 681 -24.84 12.81 6.62
CA ASN A 681 -26.16 13.05 7.20
C ASN A 681 -26.53 14.54 7.08
N ASP A 682 -27.16 14.89 5.98
CA ASP A 682 -27.35 16.28 5.56
C ASP A 682 -28.63 16.90 6.10
N ARG A 683 -28.64 18.23 6.16
CA ARG A 683 -29.82 19.05 6.47
C ARG A 683 -30.07 20.06 5.37
N LEU A 684 -31.08 19.79 4.55
CA LEU A 684 -31.48 20.62 3.42
C LEU A 684 -32.82 21.31 3.72
N ASN A 685 -32.84 22.64 3.61
CA ASN A 685 -34.06 23.44 3.68
C ASN A 685 -34.23 24.21 2.37
N GLY A 686 -35.30 23.94 1.63
CA GLY A 686 -35.66 24.63 0.37
C GLY A 686 -36.09 26.07 0.65
N GLY A 687 -37.11 26.24 1.48
CA GLY A 687 -37.57 27.53 1.94
C GLY A 687 -38.85 27.94 1.21
N VAL A 688 -38.85 29.11 0.55
CA VAL A 688 -40.03 29.61 -0.16
C VAL A 688 -39.86 29.46 -1.66
N GLY A 689 -40.66 28.60 -2.28
CA GLY A 689 -40.76 28.39 -3.72
C GLY A 689 -40.89 26.91 -4.03
N ASN A 690 -40.90 26.55 -5.31
CA ASN A 690 -40.99 25.14 -5.70
C ASN A 690 -39.58 24.57 -5.83
N ASP A 691 -39.11 23.88 -4.81
CA ASP A 691 -37.74 23.46 -4.65
C ASP A 691 -37.53 22.00 -5.05
N ARG A 692 -36.27 21.67 -5.34
CA ARG A 692 -35.83 20.30 -5.59
C ARG A 692 -34.67 19.95 -4.66
N LEU A 693 -34.92 19.07 -3.70
CA LEU A 693 -33.97 18.62 -2.70
C LEU A 693 -33.60 17.15 -2.96
N LEU A 694 -32.30 16.86 -2.99
CA LEU A 694 -31.75 15.50 -3.06
C LEU A 694 -30.82 15.31 -1.86
N GLY A 695 -31.13 14.35 -0.98
CA GLY A 695 -30.32 13.98 0.17
C GLY A 695 -29.02 13.32 -0.28
N GLY A 696 -29.10 12.06 -0.68
CA GLY A 696 -27.98 11.32 -1.25
C GLY A 696 -27.70 10.06 -0.44
N GLU A 697 -26.45 9.83 -0.02
CA GLU A 697 -26.08 8.71 0.86
C GLU A 697 -25.93 9.17 2.31
N GLY A 698 -26.79 8.71 3.22
CA GLY A 698 -26.73 9.03 4.64
C GLY A 698 -28.13 9.24 5.21
N ASP A 699 -28.25 9.36 6.53
CA ASP A 699 -29.53 9.64 7.18
C ASP A 699 -29.84 11.14 7.11
N ASP A 700 -30.60 11.56 6.09
CA ASP A 700 -30.81 12.96 5.74
C ASP A 700 -32.07 13.58 6.35
N THR A 701 -32.08 14.92 6.47
CA THR A 701 -33.28 15.71 6.80
C THR A 701 -33.54 16.74 5.71
N LEU A 702 -34.61 16.54 4.95
CA LEU A 702 -35.06 17.44 3.90
C LEU A 702 -36.34 18.17 4.35
N VAL A 703 -36.38 19.49 4.16
CA VAL A 703 -37.52 20.35 4.48
C VAL A 703 -37.86 21.23 3.26
N GLY A 704 -39.03 21.05 2.66
CA GLY A 704 -39.51 21.85 1.51
C GLY A 704 -39.99 23.24 1.92
N ASP A 705 -40.65 23.35 3.08
CA ASP A 705 -41.28 24.57 3.61
C ASP A 705 -42.50 25.05 2.81
N SER A 706 -42.41 25.98 1.87
CA SER A 706 -43.58 26.54 1.16
C SER A 706 -43.43 26.49 -0.35
N GLY A 707 -44.23 25.67 -1.01
CA GLY A 707 -44.26 25.53 -2.46
C GLY A 707 -44.70 24.12 -2.85
N ASN A 708 -44.58 23.78 -4.13
CA ASN A 708 -44.77 22.40 -4.58
C ASN A 708 -43.39 21.78 -4.80
N ASP A 709 -42.90 21.05 -3.81
CA ASP A 709 -41.52 20.63 -3.72
C ASP A 709 -41.31 19.21 -4.24
N GLN A 710 -40.07 18.92 -4.67
CA GLN A 710 -39.61 17.61 -5.07
C GLN A 710 -38.47 17.18 -4.15
N MET A 711 -38.67 16.11 -3.39
CA MET A 711 -37.74 15.67 -2.36
C MET A 711 -37.39 14.19 -2.57
N PHE A 712 -36.09 13.89 -2.56
CA PHE A 712 -35.54 12.55 -2.71
C PHE A 712 -34.56 12.31 -1.56
N GLY A 713 -34.83 11.34 -0.69
CA GLY A 713 -33.92 10.91 0.38
C GLY A 713 -32.73 10.13 -0.17
N ASP A 714 -33.00 9.24 -1.13
CA ASP A 714 -32.05 8.36 -1.81
C ASP A 714 -31.62 7.15 -0.94
N ARG A 715 -30.46 7.14 -0.27
CA ARG A 715 -30.01 6.02 0.58
C ARG A 715 -29.85 6.47 2.02
N GLY A 716 -30.48 5.77 2.95
CA GLY A 716 -30.38 6.06 4.39
C GLY A 716 -31.76 6.10 5.03
N ASN A 717 -31.84 6.30 6.34
CA ASN A 717 -33.11 6.48 7.03
C ASN A 717 -33.44 7.97 7.09
N ASP A 718 -34.26 8.43 6.17
CA ASP A 718 -34.43 9.85 5.89
C ASP A 718 -35.67 10.46 6.56
N ILE A 719 -35.62 11.78 6.77
CA ILE A 719 -36.75 12.59 7.24
C ILE A 719 -37.12 13.60 6.16
N LEU A 720 -38.27 13.41 5.52
CA LEU A 720 -38.80 14.30 4.47
C LEU A 720 -40.05 15.04 4.96
N LEU A 721 -39.94 16.37 5.07
CA LEU A 721 -41.02 17.26 5.47
C LEU A 721 -41.38 18.20 4.31
N GLY A 722 -42.47 17.92 3.58
CA GLY A 722 -42.92 18.70 2.42
C GLY A 722 -43.28 20.13 2.79
N GLY A 723 -44.23 20.29 3.71
CA GLY A 723 -44.61 21.61 4.23
C GLY A 723 -45.91 22.09 3.63
N ALA A 724 -45.93 23.18 2.89
CA ALA A 724 -47.14 23.78 2.35
C ALA A 724 -47.15 23.82 0.82
N GLY A 725 -47.99 23.00 0.21
CA GLY A 725 -48.28 22.95 -1.22
C GLY A 725 -48.53 21.51 -1.65
N ASN A 726 -48.39 21.19 -2.93
CA ASN A 726 -48.58 19.81 -3.40
C ASN A 726 -47.21 19.19 -3.66
N ASP A 727 -46.70 18.45 -2.69
CA ASP A 727 -45.32 18.00 -2.69
C ASP A 727 -45.16 16.58 -3.25
N ASN A 728 -43.94 16.24 -3.65
CA ASN A 728 -43.59 14.91 -4.15
C ASN A 728 -42.35 14.40 -3.40
N LEU A 729 -42.57 13.48 -2.47
CA LEU A 729 -41.56 12.94 -1.55
C LEU A 729 -41.27 11.48 -1.89
N HIS A 730 -39.98 11.16 -2.07
CA HIS A 730 -39.44 9.83 -2.33
C HIS A 730 -38.43 9.54 -1.22
N GLY A 731 -38.70 8.55 -0.37
CA GLY A 731 -37.78 8.11 0.69
C GLY A 731 -36.53 7.49 0.09
N GLY A 732 -36.64 6.25 -0.39
CA GLY A 732 -35.57 5.60 -1.15
C GLY A 732 -35.23 4.23 -0.57
N GLU A 733 -33.95 3.97 -0.30
CA GLU A 733 -33.50 2.78 0.45
C GLU A 733 -33.35 3.14 1.93
N GLY A 734 -34.10 2.52 2.84
CA GLY A 734 -33.97 2.73 4.28
C GLY A 734 -35.31 2.72 5.01
N ASN A 735 -35.34 3.13 6.28
CA ASN A 735 -36.59 3.27 7.03
C ASN A 735 -36.96 4.75 7.15
N ASP A 736 -37.81 5.23 6.25
CA ASP A 736 -37.99 6.67 6.05
C ASP A 736 -39.19 7.23 6.81
N PHE A 737 -39.14 8.53 7.09
CA PHE A 737 -40.22 9.30 7.69
C PHE A 737 -40.70 10.39 6.73
N LEU A 738 -41.91 10.21 6.18
CA LEU A 738 -42.47 11.11 5.15
C LEU A 738 -43.70 11.86 5.66
N SER A 739 -43.65 13.19 5.65
CA SER A 739 -44.78 14.06 5.96
C SER A 739 -44.97 15.12 4.89
N GLY A 740 -45.97 14.94 4.02
CA GLY A 740 -46.31 15.91 2.97
C GLY A 740 -46.74 17.28 3.50
N GLY A 741 -47.43 17.35 4.65
CA GLY A 741 -47.84 18.63 5.24
C GLY A 741 -49.22 19.09 4.76
N THR A 742 -49.40 20.32 4.28
CA THR A 742 -50.70 20.82 3.79
C THR A 742 -50.73 20.84 2.27
N GLY A 743 -51.79 20.29 1.69
CA GLY A 743 -52.00 20.18 0.25
C GLY A 743 -52.22 18.74 -0.15
N VAL A 744 -52.03 18.43 -1.43
CA VAL A 744 -52.19 17.08 -1.98
C VAL A 744 -50.83 16.53 -2.35
N ASP A 745 -50.31 15.66 -1.50
CA ASP A 745 -48.90 15.24 -1.57
C ASP A 745 -48.79 13.83 -2.09
N LEU A 746 -47.80 13.60 -2.95
CA LEU A 746 -47.42 12.27 -3.43
C LEU A 746 -46.29 11.74 -2.54
N LEU A 747 -46.51 10.59 -1.90
CA LEU A 747 -45.52 9.96 -1.03
C LEU A 747 -45.16 8.56 -1.57
N LEU A 748 -43.86 8.30 -1.67
CA LEU A 748 -43.26 7.03 -2.06
C LEU A 748 -42.20 6.68 -1.01
N GLY A 749 -42.39 5.59 -0.29
CA GLY A 749 -41.46 5.17 0.78
C GLY A 749 -40.21 4.55 0.19
N GLY A 750 -40.38 3.63 -0.77
CA GLY A 750 -39.28 2.88 -1.35
C GLY A 750 -39.08 1.52 -0.68
N ALA A 751 -37.84 1.19 -0.35
CA ALA A 751 -37.44 -0.09 0.23
C ALA A 751 -37.10 0.05 1.70
N GLY A 752 -37.66 -0.81 2.54
CA GLY A 752 -37.48 -0.78 3.98
C GLY A 752 -38.80 -0.44 4.68
N ARG A 753 -38.75 -0.18 5.99
CA ARG A 753 -39.97 0.07 6.78
C ARG A 753 -40.21 1.56 6.93
N ASP A 754 -41.14 2.07 6.14
CA ASP A 754 -41.40 3.51 6.08
C ASP A 754 -42.57 3.94 6.95
N THR A 755 -42.57 5.22 7.34
CA THR A 755 -43.65 5.86 8.08
C THR A 755 -44.23 7.02 7.28
N PHE A 756 -45.47 6.86 6.81
CA PHE A 756 -46.22 7.89 6.10
C PHE A 756 -47.12 8.66 7.08
N VAL A 757 -46.83 9.93 7.32
CA VAL A 757 -47.58 10.77 8.26
C VAL A 757 -48.86 11.31 7.62
N LEU A 758 -49.99 10.95 8.23
CA LEU A 758 -51.32 11.40 7.85
C LEU A 758 -51.67 12.65 8.66
N GLY A 759 -51.62 13.83 8.02
CA GLY A 759 -51.94 15.08 8.70
C GLY A 759 -53.42 15.16 9.08
N ASN A 760 -53.73 15.98 10.09
CA ASN A 760 -55.08 16.09 10.66
C ASN A 760 -55.89 17.29 10.13
N SER A 761 -55.32 18.08 9.21
CA SER A 761 -55.98 19.26 8.65
C SER A 761 -56.86 18.89 7.46
N THR A 762 -57.94 19.66 7.23
CA THR A 762 -58.79 19.49 6.03
C THR A 762 -58.09 19.88 4.73
N ALA A 763 -56.89 20.43 4.82
CA ALA A 763 -56.06 20.78 3.67
C ALA A 763 -55.01 19.70 3.36
N ASN A 764 -54.74 18.75 4.25
CA ASN A 764 -53.81 17.64 4.00
C ASN A 764 -54.53 16.49 3.31
N ARG A 765 -53.93 15.97 2.23
CA ARG A 765 -54.27 14.68 1.65
C ARG A 765 -53.02 13.99 1.08
N ALA A 766 -52.59 12.91 1.74
CA ALA A 766 -51.51 12.05 1.25
C ALA A 766 -51.98 11.06 0.15
N LEU A 767 -51.19 10.92 -0.90
CA LEU A 767 -51.35 9.93 -1.97
C LEU A 767 -50.16 8.96 -1.89
N VAL A 768 -50.32 7.84 -1.20
CA VAL A 768 -49.26 6.85 -0.98
C VAL A 768 -49.32 5.77 -2.05
N ARG A 769 -48.23 5.56 -2.80
CA ARG A 769 -48.25 4.73 -4.02
C ARG A 769 -47.68 3.33 -3.90
N ASP A 770 -46.88 3.07 -2.88
CA ASP A 770 -46.08 1.85 -2.72
C ASP A 770 -46.22 1.18 -1.36
N PHE A 771 -47.14 1.64 -0.50
CA PHE A 771 -47.37 1.09 0.84
C PHE A 771 -47.42 -0.45 0.87
N VAL A 772 -46.55 -1.05 1.68
CA VAL A 772 -46.41 -2.49 1.91
C VAL A 772 -47.02 -2.90 3.26
N ASP A 773 -48.11 -3.67 3.20
CA ASP A 773 -48.80 -4.20 4.39
C ASP A 773 -47.88 -5.10 5.24
N GLY A 774 -47.86 -4.85 6.55
CA GLY A 774 -47.03 -5.60 7.52
C GLY A 774 -45.57 -5.17 7.60
N GLU A 775 -45.12 -4.30 6.71
CA GLU A 775 -43.82 -3.63 6.76
C GLU A 775 -44.04 -2.18 7.20
N ASP A 776 -44.61 -1.36 6.32
CA ASP A 776 -44.81 0.09 6.49
C ASP A 776 -45.81 0.48 7.58
N ARG A 777 -45.73 1.75 7.97
CA ARG A 777 -46.54 2.37 9.02
C ARG A 777 -47.22 3.64 8.53
N LEU A 778 -48.40 3.89 9.10
CA LEU A 778 -49.19 5.11 8.94
C LEU A 778 -49.13 5.91 10.24
N GLY A 779 -48.46 7.06 10.19
CA GLY A 779 -48.38 7.99 11.30
C GLY A 779 -49.70 8.73 11.49
N ILE A 780 -50.31 8.65 12.68
CA ILE A 780 -51.48 9.46 13.04
C ILE A 780 -51.21 10.24 14.32
N SER A 781 -51.84 11.41 14.43
CA SER A 781 -51.64 12.27 15.61
C SER A 781 -52.05 11.57 16.91
N SER A 782 -51.37 11.88 18.02
CA SER A 782 -51.70 11.37 19.37
C SER A 782 -53.14 11.61 19.86
N ARG A 783 -53.93 12.43 19.15
CA ARG A 783 -55.34 12.70 19.44
C ARG A 783 -56.32 11.89 18.57
N THR A 784 -55.82 11.05 17.67
CA THR A 784 -56.62 10.22 16.77
C THR A 784 -56.46 8.76 17.16
N ALA A 785 -57.56 8.08 17.50
CA ALA A 785 -57.54 6.64 17.70
C ALA A 785 -57.82 5.91 16.38
N PHE A 786 -57.33 4.68 16.23
CA PHE A 786 -57.64 3.84 15.07
C PHE A 786 -59.16 3.68 14.84
N THR A 787 -59.94 3.63 15.93
CA THR A 787 -61.42 3.54 15.88
C THR A 787 -62.09 4.78 15.31
N ASP A 788 -61.39 5.91 15.22
CA ASP A 788 -61.93 7.15 14.65
C ASP A 788 -61.80 7.19 13.11
N LEU A 789 -61.05 6.24 12.54
CA LEU A 789 -60.76 6.17 11.12
C LEU A 789 -61.82 5.38 10.35
N SER A 790 -62.21 5.93 9.20
CA SER A 790 -62.99 5.24 8.17
C SER A 790 -62.04 4.77 7.08
N ILE A 791 -61.88 3.45 6.95
CA ILE A 791 -61.00 2.80 5.98
C ILE A 791 -61.88 2.09 4.95
N VAL A 792 -61.91 2.60 3.72
CA VAL A 792 -62.89 2.19 2.71
C VAL A 792 -62.23 1.88 1.38
N GLN A 793 -62.58 0.73 0.79
CA GLN A 793 -62.16 0.37 -0.56
C GLN A 793 -62.83 1.27 -1.62
N ARG A 794 -62.03 1.75 -2.57
CA ARG A 794 -62.44 2.51 -3.77
C ARG A 794 -61.68 2.00 -4.99
N GLY A 795 -62.32 1.13 -5.78
CA GLY A 795 -61.64 0.48 -6.89
C GLY A 795 -60.49 -0.40 -6.38
N SER A 796 -59.29 -0.22 -6.93
CA SER A 796 -58.05 -0.88 -6.48
C SER A 796 -57.39 -0.23 -5.26
N ASN A 797 -57.92 0.89 -4.76
CA ASN A 797 -57.27 1.72 -3.75
C ASN A 797 -58.03 1.71 -2.43
N THR A 798 -57.33 2.04 -1.34
CA THR A 798 -57.91 2.23 -0.01
C THR A 798 -57.94 3.72 0.32
N VAL A 799 -59.07 4.22 0.83
CA VAL A 799 -59.22 5.60 1.29
C VAL A 799 -59.34 5.59 2.81
N ILE A 800 -58.52 6.40 3.47
CA ILE A 800 -58.51 6.58 4.93
C ILE A 800 -59.02 7.98 5.25
N SER A 801 -60.01 8.06 6.12
CA SER A 801 -60.69 9.31 6.47
C SER A 801 -60.90 9.44 7.97
N LEU A 802 -60.86 10.68 8.47
CA LEU A 802 -61.29 11.05 9.83
C LEU A 802 -62.52 11.94 9.71
N GLY A 803 -63.69 11.40 10.06
CA GLY A 803 -64.98 12.05 9.77
C GLY A 803 -65.17 12.26 8.26
N ASN A 804 -65.42 13.50 7.84
CA ASN A 804 -65.55 13.88 6.43
C ASN A 804 -64.21 14.24 5.76
N ASN A 805 -63.10 14.23 6.51
CA ASN A 805 -61.80 14.59 5.97
C ASN A 805 -61.08 13.36 5.43
N GLN A 806 -60.60 13.43 4.20
CA GLN A 806 -59.82 12.35 3.58
C GLN A 806 -58.34 12.56 3.85
N LEU A 807 -57.77 11.73 4.73
CA LEU A 807 -56.37 11.83 5.14
C LEU A 807 -55.42 11.24 4.09
N ALA A 808 -55.77 10.06 3.56
CA ALA A 808 -54.90 9.35 2.65
C ALA A 808 -55.65 8.54 1.59
N VAL A 809 -54.99 8.33 0.45
CA VAL A 809 -55.28 7.28 -0.51
C VAL A 809 -54.07 6.38 -0.62
N LEU A 810 -54.24 5.09 -0.30
CA LEU A 810 -53.24 4.05 -0.55
C LEU A 810 -53.58 3.38 -1.89
N PHE A 811 -52.69 3.51 -2.87
CA PHE A 811 -52.92 2.96 -4.20
C PHE A 811 -52.57 1.47 -4.24
N GLY A 812 -53.42 0.65 -4.87
CA GLY A 812 -53.17 -0.79 -5.00
C GLY A 812 -53.34 -1.63 -3.72
N VAL A 813 -53.53 -0.99 -2.56
CA VAL A 813 -53.71 -1.67 -1.27
C VAL A 813 -55.18 -1.98 -1.01
N ARG A 814 -55.47 -3.19 -0.49
CA ARG A 814 -56.83 -3.59 -0.13
C ARG A 814 -57.18 -3.15 1.29
N ALA A 815 -58.36 -2.58 1.48
CA ALA A 815 -58.79 -1.99 2.73
C ALA A 815 -58.88 -2.99 3.90
N ASN A 816 -59.10 -4.27 3.60
CA ASN A 816 -59.19 -5.33 4.61
C ASN A 816 -57.82 -5.83 5.11
N LEU A 817 -56.72 -5.37 4.51
CA LEU A 817 -55.37 -5.66 4.98
C LEU A 817 -54.93 -4.71 6.07
N ILE A 818 -55.35 -3.44 5.98
CA ILE A 818 -55.05 -2.38 6.96
C ILE A 818 -55.67 -2.67 8.33
N ARG A 819 -54.82 -2.74 9.36
CA ARG A 819 -55.12 -3.08 10.76
C ARG A 819 -54.52 -2.02 11.69
N GLN A 820 -54.91 -2.08 12.96
CA GLN A 820 -54.41 -1.17 13.99
C GLN A 820 -52.89 -1.18 14.12
N ASN A 821 -52.23 -2.32 13.90
CA ASN A 821 -50.77 -2.43 14.01
C ASN A 821 -50.03 -1.69 12.88
N ASP A 822 -50.70 -1.36 11.78
CA ASP A 822 -50.08 -0.59 10.70
C ASP A 822 -50.04 0.91 11.05
N PHE A 823 -50.62 1.31 12.20
CA PHE A 823 -50.61 2.69 12.67
C PHE A 823 -49.59 2.88 13.79
N VAL A 824 -48.92 4.01 13.75
CA VAL A 824 -48.04 4.49 14.81
C VAL A 824 -48.46 5.90 15.22
N THR A 825 -48.31 6.21 16.51
CA THR A 825 -48.53 7.57 16.99
C THR A 825 -47.28 8.40 16.74
N VAL A 826 -47.46 9.54 16.06
CA VAL A 826 -46.40 10.51 15.75
C VAL A 826 -46.67 11.87 16.39
#